data_AF-A0A356KRE2-F1
#
_entry.id   AF-A0A356KRE2-F1
#
_cell.length_a   1.000
_cell.length_b   1.000
_cell.length_c   1.000
_cell.angle_alpha   90.00
_cell.angle_beta   90.00
_cell.angle_gamma   90.00
#
_symmetry.space_group_name_H-M   'P 1'
#
loop_
_entity.id
_entity.type
_entity.pdbx_description
1 polymer ?
#
loop_
_entity_poly.entity_id
_entity_poly.type
_entity_poly.pdbx_seq_one_letter_code
_entity_poly.pdbx_strand_id
1 'polypeptide(L)'
;MSHEIRTPMNAVIGLTHLALRTELTPKQTDYLIKIDRAAQALLGIINDILDFSKIEAGKLTMERIPFRLDEVFTSLGDLTAVKAQDKGVELLFDRDPAVPVDLLGDPLRLGQILINLTNNAVKFTSDGEVVVRVRELERVEAEVVLEFSVRDTGIGMTPEQKGKLFQAFSQADTSTTRNFGGTGLGLTISQRLCEMMGGQITVETERGVGSTFTFTARFGLDEAGEARPRPTLPLDTQRLLVVDDCASAREILSKIAESFGFETKVCSSGQEALEQLEEAEQPWDGVLLDWRMPGLDGDAVSRRVRAEPERYGAPRIVVVTSYGREDVLQRANVDLDGLLIKPVTPSSLHDALALAFGAGPQRAKARQKLDDSLKITQALRGAHLLLVEDNEINQQVAAEILGQAGFEVSIANNGKEGFERATSETFDAVLMDIQMPVMDGLTAVGKIREWEEREGVERPLPVIAMTAHAMAGDAEKSLAAGMTAHVTKPIDPQQLLRTLKEWVQPRPSLGAPAPRPGVTSEGPQLPSALPGLDVAGGLARIDGNRLLYLRLIGKIGQRYGSAHEELRRLLAAGELEEATRLAHTVKGVAGNLGATKLQAAAGEVEGALRRGERAAAEAGLEPFGSCLQVVIASAAELERAAQGSDEASAETGISEGSGEPALAVSEAAAALRALIEAAREGDLTGCQDALVEARGAGARRLGEAFRQAEGSIEDYAFEEAVELLEPLVAGLLRGEVEESADASPAESGEPALNADRAGVALRALIEAAEAGDLSGCQDALVEARAAGARRLGAPFRQAEGSIDDYSFDEAVELLEPLLEELKRG
;
A
#
# COMPACT_ATOMS: atom_id res chain seq x y z
N MET A 1 6.87 -10.50 -17.97
CA MET A 1 6.07 -11.54 -17.28
C MET A 1 5.94 -11.29 -15.78
N SER A 2 6.96 -11.44 -14.92
CA SER A 2 6.78 -11.17 -13.48
C SER A 2 6.28 -9.75 -13.19
N HIS A 3 6.81 -8.74 -13.89
CA HIS A 3 6.37 -7.34 -13.77
C HIS A 3 4.92 -7.15 -14.23
N GLU A 4 4.62 -7.58 -15.46
CA GLU A 4 3.26 -7.57 -16.06
C GLU A 4 2.16 -8.16 -15.18
N ILE A 5 2.48 -9.16 -14.37
CA ILE A 5 1.49 -9.81 -13.50
C ILE A 5 1.44 -9.14 -12.12
N ARG A 6 2.59 -8.66 -11.61
CA ARG A 6 2.68 -8.09 -10.25
C ARG A 6 2.08 -6.69 -10.16
N THR A 7 2.29 -5.84 -11.16
CA THR A 7 1.77 -4.47 -11.20
C THR A 7 0.24 -4.39 -11.05
N PRO A 8 -0.57 -5.12 -11.84
CA PRO A 8 -2.03 -5.07 -11.67
C PRO A 8 -2.48 -5.67 -10.33
N MET A 9 -1.81 -6.71 -9.83
CA MET A 9 -2.14 -7.30 -8.53
C MET A 9 -1.86 -6.34 -7.37
N ASN A 10 -0.74 -5.62 -7.42
CA ASN A 10 -0.39 -4.61 -6.42
C ASN A 10 -1.38 -3.44 -6.43
N ALA A 11 -1.86 -3.04 -7.61
CA ALA A 11 -2.91 -2.04 -7.73
C ALA A 11 -4.22 -2.48 -7.06
N VAL A 12 -4.65 -3.73 -7.29
CA VAL A 12 -5.85 -4.29 -6.64
C VAL A 12 -5.71 -4.31 -5.13
N ILE A 13 -4.57 -4.76 -4.59
CA ILE A 13 -4.32 -4.79 -3.14
C ILE A 13 -4.28 -3.36 -2.56
N GLY A 14 -3.55 -2.47 -3.23
CA GLY A 14 -3.41 -1.07 -2.83
C GLY A 14 -4.76 -0.34 -2.76
N LEU A 15 -5.56 -0.40 -3.83
CA LEU A 15 -6.89 0.20 -3.88
C LEU A 15 -7.84 -0.42 -2.85
N THR A 16 -7.73 -1.73 -2.60
CA THR A 16 -8.55 -2.40 -1.57
C THR A 16 -8.20 -1.90 -0.18
N HIS A 17 -6.91 -1.74 0.15
CA HIS A 17 -6.45 -1.14 1.41
C HIS A 17 -6.90 0.31 1.57
N LEU A 18 -6.83 1.12 0.50
CA LEU A 18 -7.31 2.50 0.51
C LEU A 18 -8.82 2.55 0.77
N ALA A 19 -9.61 1.71 0.08
CA ALA A 19 -11.05 1.62 0.27
C ALA A 19 -11.40 1.19 1.71
N LEU A 20 -10.70 0.21 2.29
CA LEU A 20 -10.88 -0.26 3.67
C LEU A 20 -10.70 0.83 4.73
N ARG A 21 -10.02 1.93 4.38
CA ARG A 21 -9.75 3.08 5.25
C ARG A 21 -10.75 4.22 5.08
N THR A 22 -11.79 4.04 4.27
CA THR A 22 -12.88 5.01 4.08
C THR A 22 -14.11 4.66 4.93
N GLU A 23 -15.15 5.50 4.89
CA GLU A 23 -16.44 5.17 5.50
C GLU A 23 -17.12 4.05 4.70
N LEU A 24 -17.20 2.87 5.31
CA LEU A 24 -17.77 1.69 4.69
C LEU A 24 -18.93 1.14 5.53
N THR A 25 -19.94 0.64 4.83
CA THR A 25 -20.94 -0.22 5.48
C THR A 25 -20.27 -1.54 5.93
N PRO A 26 -20.82 -2.24 6.95
CA PRO A 26 -20.31 -3.55 7.36
C PRO A 26 -20.22 -4.57 6.22
N LYS A 27 -21.14 -4.48 5.25
CA LYS A 27 -21.18 -5.35 4.07
C LYS A 27 -20.08 -5.02 3.06
N GLN A 28 -19.79 -3.73 2.83
CA GLN A 28 -18.66 -3.31 1.98
C GLN A 28 -17.31 -3.66 2.61
N THR A 29 -17.19 -3.50 3.94
CA THR A 29 -16.00 -3.90 4.69
C THR A 29 -15.74 -5.40 4.54
N ASP A 30 -16.77 -6.24 4.72
CA ASP A 30 -16.66 -7.70 4.50
C ASP A 30 -16.25 -8.05 3.07
N TYR A 31 -16.77 -7.35 2.05
CA TYR A 31 -16.37 -7.55 0.65
C TYR A 31 -14.91 -7.18 0.40
N LEU A 32 -14.48 -6.02 0.87
CA LEU A 32 -13.11 -5.55 0.67
C LEU A 32 -12.09 -6.42 1.43
N ILE A 33 -12.40 -6.88 2.65
CA ILE A 33 -11.56 -7.86 3.36
C ILE A 33 -11.45 -9.17 2.56
N LYS A 34 -12.53 -9.63 1.94
CA LYS A 34 -12.51 -10.85 1.10
C LYS A 34 -11.70 -10.66 -0.18
N ILE A 35 -11.82 -9.49 -0.83
CA ILE A 35 -11.05 -9.14 -2.03
C ILE A 35 -9.56 -9.08 -1.69
N ASP A 36 -9.18 -8.42 -0.60
CA ASP A 36 -7.78 -8.33 -0.16
C ASP A 36 -7.19 -9.72 0.09
N ARG A 37 -7.89 -10.57 0.86
CA ARG A 37 -7.47 -11.96 1.11
C ARG A 37 -7.32 -12.76 -0.19
N ALA A 38 -8.24 -12.59 -1.13
CA ALA A 38 -8.18 -13.28 -2.42
C ALA A 38 -7.02 -12.78 -3.29
N ALA A 39 -6.77 -11.47 -3.31
CA ALA A 39 -5.69 -10.84 -4.06
C ALA A 39 -4.32 -11.25 -3.52
N GLN A 40 -4.14 -11.25 -2.20
CA GLN A 40 -2.91 -11.74 -1.56
C GLN A 40 -2.67 -13.23 -1.82
N ALA A 41 -3.72 -14.06 -1.77
CA ALA A 41 -3.61 -15.47 -2.11
C ALA A 41 -3.19 -15.69 -3.57
N LEU A 42 -3.77 -14.93 -4.51
CA LEU A 42 -3.43 -14.99 -5.93
C LEU A 42 -2.00 -14.52 -6.20
N LEU A 43 -1.55 -13.45 -5.55
CA LEU A 43 -0.18 -12.97 -5.66
C LEU A 43 0.83 -14.02 -5.15
N GLY A 44 0.49 -14.74 -4.08
CA GLY A 44 1.25 -15.90 -3.61
C GLY A 44 1.36 -17.00 -4.68
N ILE A 45 0.24 -17.38 -5.29
CA ILE A 45 0.20 -18.38 -6.39
C ILE A 45 1.07 -17.95 -7.58
N ILE A 46 0.97 -16.68 -7.97
CA ILE A 46 1.76 -16.11 -9.06
C ILE A 46 3.25 -16.17 -8.74
N ASN A 47 3.65 -15.76 -7.52
CA ASN A 47 5.05 -15.81 -7.09
C ASN A 47 5.58 -17.25 -7.09
N ASP A 48 4.80 -18.23 -6.61
CA ASP A 48 5.18 -19.65 -6.67
C ASP A 48 5.44 -20.11 -8.11
N ILE A 49 4.55 -19.75 -9.06
CA ILE A 49 4.70 -20.12 -10.48
C ILE A 49 5.94 -19.47 -11.09
N LEU A 50 6.19 -18.19 -10.78
CA LEU A 50 7.35 -17.46 -11.30
C LEU A 50 8.66 -18.00 -10.72
N ASP A 51 8.70 -18.30 -9.42
CA ASP A 51 9.87 -18.91 -8.78
C ASP A 51 10.13 -20.31 -9.35
N PHE A 52 9.08 -21.14 -9.52
CA PHE A 52 9.20 -22.43 -10.19
C PHE A 52 9.75 -22.31 -11.62
N SER A 53 9.23 -21.35 -12.40
CA SER A 53 9.69 -21.11 -13.77
C SER A 53 11.15 -20.65 -13.83
N LYS A 54 11.59 -19.81 -12.88
CA LYS A 54 13.00 -19.36 -12.77
C LYS A 54 13.93 -20.52 -12.41
N ILE A 55 13.49 -21.40 -11.52
CA ILE A 55 14.25 -22.59 -11.10
C ILE A 55 14.38 -23.58 -12.27
N GLU A 56 13.30 -23.92 -12.97
CA GLU A 56 13.36 -24.85 -14.12
C GLU A 56 14.21 -24.31 -15.28
N ALA A 57 14.19 -22.98 -15.49
CA ALA A 57 15.02 -22.34 -16.50
C ALA A 57 16.50 -22.22 -16.09
N GLY A 58 16.89 -22.64 -14.88
CA GLY A 58 18.25 -22.50 -14.34
C GLY A 58 18.68 -21.04 -14.15
N LYS A 59 17.71 -20.11 -14.07
CA LYS A 59 17.96 -18.66 -13.95
C LYS A 59 17.98 -18.15 -12.52
N LEU A 60 17.66 -19.01 -11.55
CA LEU A 60 17.76 -18.66 -10.13
C LEU A 60 19.23 -18.76 -9.69
N THR A 61 19.77 -17.68 -9.11
CA THR A 61 21.11 -17.63 -8.50
C THR A 61 20.97 -17.58 -6.98
N MET A 62 21.78 -18.35 -6.27
CA MET A 62 21.88 -18.26 -4.80
C MET A 62 22.83 -17.15 -4.41
N GLU A 63 22.42 -16.34 -3.42
CA GLU A 63 23.28 -15.32 -2.85
C GLU A 63 24.21 -15.88 -1.77
N ARG A 64 25.30 -15.17 -1.52
CA ARG A 64 26.23 -15.49 -0.44
C ARG A 64 26.58 -14.20 0.31
N ILE A 65 25.68 -13.79 1.21
CA ILE A 65 25.81 -12.58 2.02
C ILE A 65 25.90 -12.91 3.52
N PRO A 66 26.52 -12.03 4.32
CA PRO A 66 26.46 -12.13 5.78
C PRO A 66 25.02 -11.92 6.27
N PHE A 67 24.54 -12.81 7.13
CA PHE A 67 23.23 -12.67 7.77
C PHE A 67 23.22 -13.29 9.16
N ARG A 68 22.24 -12.89 9.98
CA ARG A 68 22.00 -13.46 11.30
C ARG A 68 20.84 -14.42 11.27
N LEU A 69 21.06 -15.66 11.71
CA LEU A 69 20.02 -16.68 11.73
C LEU A 69 18.82 -16.28 12.60
N ASP A 70 19.05 -15.56 13.69
CA ASP A 70 18.00 -15.07 14.59
C ASP A 70 17.03 -14.08 13.93
N GLU A 71 17.49 -13.31 12.93
CA GLU A 71 16.63 -12.38 12.18
C GLU A 71 15.68 -13.15 11.26
N VAL A 72 16.13 -14.26 10.67
CA VAL A 72 15.29 -15.16 9.88
C VAL A 72 14.19 -15.77 10.74
N PHE A 73 14.52 -16.25 11.94
CA PHE A 73 13.54 -16.80 12.89
C PHE A 73 12.56 -15.74 13.40
N THR A 74 13.03 -14.53 13.67
CA THR A 74 12.17 -13.41 14.08
C THR A 74 11.16 -13.08 12.98
N SER A 75 11.63 -12.97 11.74
CA SER A 75 10.78 -12.68 10.57
C SER A 75 9.76 -13.81 10.32
N LEU A 76 10.18 -15.07 10.50
CA LEU A 76 9.30 -16.23 10.42
C LEU A 76 8.21 -16.19 11.50
N GLY A 77 8.59 -15.84 12.74
CA GLY A 77 7.67 -15.66 13.85
C GLY A 77 6.61 -14.60 13.55
N ASP A 78 7.05 -13.40 13.15
CA ASP A 78 6.16 -12.26 12.82
C ASP A 78 5.13 -12.62 11.74
N LEU A 79 5.54 -13.37 10.71
CA LEU A 79 4.68 -13.75 9.58
C LEU A 79 3.70 -14.90 9.90
N THR A 80 4.01 -15.75 10.87
CA THR A 80 3.25 -16.98 11.14
C THR A 80 2.49 -16.95 12.46
N ALA A 81 2.84 -16.05 13.37
CA ALA A 81 2.24 -15.91 14.70
C ALA A 81 0.72 -15.72 14.65
N VAL A 82 0.22 -14.81 13.81
CA VAL A 82 -1.22 -14.50 13.71
C VAL A 82 -2.01 -15.73 13.31
N LYS A 83 -1.55 -16.47 12.28
CA LYS A 83 -2.22 -17.68 11.79
C LYS A 83 -2.21 -18.81 12.80
N ALA A 84 -1.11 -18.96 13.54
CA ALA A 84 -0.98 -19.94 14.60
C ALA A 84 -1.93 -19.61 15.76
N GLN A 85 -1.96 -18.34 16.16
CA GLN A 85 -2.84 -17.82 17.22
C GLN A 85 -4.33 -17.94 16.88
N ASP A 86 -4.73 -17.59 15.66
CA ASP A 86 -6.12 -17.74 15.19
C ASP A 86 -6.65 -19.17 15.32
N LYS A 87 -5.74 -20.16 15.21
CA LYS A 87 -6.05 -21.58 15.35
C LYS A 87 -5.80 -22.13 16.76
N GLY A 88 -5.21 -21.35 17.66
CA GLY A 88 -4.77 -21.82 18.97
C GLY A 88 -3.63 -22.84 18.91
N VAL A 89 -2.83 -22.83 17.82
CA VAL A 89 -1.66 -23.71 17.67
C VAL A 89 -0.44 -23.01 18.26
N GLU A 90 0.29 -23.69 19.15
CA GLU A 90 1.52 -23.19 19.76
C GLU A 90 2.68 -23.27 18.75
N LEU A 91 3.38 -22.16 18.52
CA LEU A 91 4.54 -22.09 17.62
C LEU A 91 5.82 -21.86 18.43
N LEU A 92 6.76 -22.80 18.32
CA LEU A 92 7.95 -22.86 19.17
C LEU A 92 9.23 -22.89 18.32
N PHE A 93 10.24 -22.11 18.73
CA PHE A 93 11.55 -22.07 18.09
C PHE A 93 12.62 -22.71 18.97
N ASP A 94 13.23 -23.80 18.49
CA ASP A 94 14.25 -24.57 19.20
C ASP A 94 15.60 -24.52 18.47
N ARG A 95 16.45 -23.57 18.85
CA ARG A 95 17.82 -23.46 18.31
C ARG A 95 18.81 -24.06 19.28
N ASP A 96 19.58 -25.04 18.80
CA ASP A 96 20.69 -25.59 19.57
C ASP A 96 21.75 -24.50 19.85
N PRO A 97 22.21 -24.29 21.10
CA PRO A 97 23.22 -23.30 21.46
C PRO A 97 24.56 -23.45 20.72
N ALA A 98 24.86 -24.64 20.17
CA ALA A 98 26.06 -24.87 19.37
C ALA A 98 26.00 -24.18 17.99
N VAL A 99 24.79 -23.92 17.47
CA VAL A 99 24.59 -23.37 16.11
C VAL A 99 25.16 -21.94 16.01
N PRO A 100 26.03 -21.67 15.02
CA PRO A 100 26.51 -20.32 14.74
C PRO A 100 25.37 -19.37 14.37
N VAL A 101 25.40 -18.17 14.92
CA VAL A 101 24.35 -17.15 14.69
C VAL A 101 24.63 -16.34 13.43
N ASP A 102 25.89 -15.99 13.20
CA ASP A 102 26.35 -15.24 12.05
C ASP A 102 26.79 -16.24 10.96
N LEU A 103 26.12 -16.18 9.80
CA LEU A 103 26.27 -17.12 8.69
C LEU A 103 26.49 -16.36 7.38
N LEU A 104 27.11 -17.01 6.40
CA LEU A 104 27.23 -16.54 5.01
C LEU A 104 26.36 -17.42 4.11
N GLY A 105 25.39 -16.83 3.41
CA GLY A 105 24.48 -17.55 2.52
C GLY A 105 23.32 -16.69 2.04
N ASP A 106 22.20 -17.34 1.70
CA ASP A 106 21.00 -16.67 1.20
C ASP A 106 19.87 -16.73 2.25
N PRO A 107 19.68 -15.67 3.07
CA PRO A 107 18.65 -15.64 4.10
C PRO A 107 17.24 -15.62 3.53
N LEU A 108 17.05 -15.05 2.33
CA LEU A 108 15.74 -14.97 1.68
C LEU A 108 15.24 -16.36 1.28
N ARG A 109 16.11 -17.17 0.67
CA ARG A 109 15.77 -18.55 0.26
C ARG A 109 15.62 -19.49 1.43
N LEU A 110 16.46 -19.34 2.45
CA LEU A 110 16.26 -20.05 3.72
C LEU A 110 14.90 -19.71 4.33
N GLY A 111 14.58 -18.41 4.42
CA GLY A 111 13.30 -17.93 4.91
C GLY A 111 12.13 -18.48 4.11
N GLN A 112 12.24 -18.55 2.78
CA GLN A 112 11.20 -19.10 1.90
C GLN A 112 10.88 -20.57 2.20
N ILE A 113 11.92 -21.40 2.38
CA ILE A 113 11.76 -22.82 2.77
C ILE A 113 11.03 -22.89 4.12
N LEU A 114 11.52 -22.16 5.12
CA LEU A 114 10.97 -22.19 6.48
C LEU A 114 9.53 -21.68 6.54
N ILE A 115 9.22 -20.57 5.86
CA ILE A 115 7.88 -19.99 5.78
C ILE A 115 6.91 -20.99 5.15
N ASN A 116 7.29 -21.65 4.07
CA ASN A 116 6.42 -22.63 3.42
C ASN A 116 6.16 -23.85 4.33
N LEU A 117 7.21 -24.44 4.91
CA LEU A 117 7.06 -25.59 5.80
C LEU A 117 6.25 -25.25 7.06
N THR A 118 6.53 -24.11 7.68
CA THR A 118 5.83 -23.65 8.90
C THR A 118 4.37 -23.28 8.62
N ASN A 119 4.09 -22.60 7.50
CA ASN A 119 2.70 -22.34 7.11
C ASN A 119 1.93 -23.63 6.84
N ASN A 120 2.54 -24.63 6.21
CA ASN A 120 1.91 -25.93 6.01
C ASN A 120 1.65 -26.64 7.36
N ALA A 121 2.62 -26.64 8.26
CA ALA A 121 2.47 -27.19 9.61
C ALA A 121 1.30 -26.53 10.37
N VAL A 122 1.23 -25.20 10.42
CA VAL A 122 0.12 -24.45 11.04
C VAL A 122 -1.20 -24.70 10.30
N LYS A 123 -1.18 -24.81 8.97
CA LYS A 123 -2.37 -25.07 8.14
C LYS A 123 -2.98 -26.44 8.41
N PHE A 124 -2.18 -27.48 8.61
CA PHE A 124 -2.65 -28.86 8.80
C PHE A 124 -2.73 -29.31 10.27
N THR A 125 -2.32 -28.44 11.20
CA THR A 125 -2.58 -28.58 12.63
C THR A 125 -3.86 -27.84 12.98
N SER A 126 -4.74 -28.52 13.73
CA SER A 126 -6.03 -27.97 14.18
C SER A 126 -6.01 -27.56 15.64
N ASP A 127 -5.26 -28.29 16.45
CA ASP A 127 -4.97 -28.04 17.86
C ASP A 127 -3.61 -28.70 18.15
N GLY A 128 -2.82 -28.15 19.09
CA GLY A 128 -1.49 -28.65 19.43
C GLY A 128 -0.36 -27.68 19.08
N GLU A 129 0.77 -28.20 18.60
CA GLU A 129 2.01 -27.44 18.47
C GLU A 129 2.74 -27.64 17.14
N VAL A 130 3.51 -26.62 16.77
CA VAL A 130 4.47 -26.62 15.67
C VAL A 130 5.83 -26.20 16.24
N VAL A 131 6.83 -27.06 16.09
CA VAL A 131 8.20 -26.83 16.56
C VAL A 131 9.11 -26.66 15.35
N VAL A 132 9.73 -25.50 15.23
CA VAL A 132 10.78 -25.23 14.24
C VAL A 132 12.12 -25.31 14.96
N ARG A 133 12.92 -26.30 14.58
CA ARG A 133 14.20 -26.63 15.21
C ARG A 133 15.36 -26.47 14.25
N VAL A 134 16.51 -26.06 14.76
CA VAL A 134 17.78 -26.06 14.01
C VAL A 134 18.92 -26.64 14.86
N ARG A 135 19.76 -27.47 14.22
CA ARG A 135 20.94 -28.11 14.82
C ARG A 135 22.13 -28.06 13.86
N GLU A 136 23.33 -28.07 14.43
CA GLU A 136 24.56 -28.28 13.67
C GLU A 136 24.73 -29.78 13.37
N LEU A 137 24.81 -30.14 12.10
CA LEU A 137 25.03 -31.53 11.67
C LEU A 137 26.52 -31.81 11.48
N GLU A 138 27.20 -30.89 10.79
CA GLU A 138 28.62 -31.00 10.47
C GLU A 138 29.23 -29.61 10.34
N ARG A 139 30.49 -29.47 10.74
CA ARG A 139 31.28 -28.25 10.56
C ARG A 139 32.66 -28.61 10.05
N VAL A 140 33.02 -28.04 8.89
CA VAL A 140 34.28 -28.29 8.21
C VAL A 140 34.89 -26.95 7.82
N GLU A 141 36.06 -26.63 8.38
CA GLU A 141 36.78 -25.37 8.11
C GLU A 141 35.89 -24.13 8.28
N ALA A 142 35.63 -23.41 7.19
CA ALA A 142 34.82 -22.19 7.13
C ALA A 142 33.38 -22.46 6.63
N GLU A 143 32.90 -23.70 6.70
CA GLU A 143 31.52 -24.07 6.33
C GLU A 143 30.83 -24.86 7.45
N VAL A 144 29.52 -24.69 7.55
CA VAL A 144 28.65 -25.42 8.47
C VAL A 144 27.44 -25.96 7.71
N VAL A 145 27.09 -27.22 7.99
CA VAL A 145 25.86 -27.85 7.52
C VAL A 145 24.87 -27.84 8.68
N LEU A 146 23.77 -27.12 8.50
CA LEU A 146 22.69 -27.05 9.47
C LEU A 146 21.55 -27.96 9.05
N GLU A 147 20.99 -28.67 10.02
CA GLU A 147 19.75 -29.41 9.90
C GLU A 147 18.61 -28.58 10.50
N PHE A 148 17.60 -28.29 9.69
CA PHE A 148 16.36 -27.67 10.10
C PHE A 148 15.27 -28.72 10.12
N SER A 149 14.40 -28.69 11.14
CA SER A 149 13.18 -29.49 11.16
C SER A 149 11.96 -28.67 11.55
N VAL A 150 10.85 -28.90 10.86
CA VAL A 150 9.53 -28.35 11.18
C VAL A 150 8.64 -29.54 11.54
N ARG A 151 8.34 -29.67 12.83
CA ARG A 151 7.48 -30.72 13.37
C ARG A 151 6.11 -30.16 13.70
N ASP A 152 5.07 -30.85 13.29
CA ASP A 152 3.67 -30.54 13.60
C ASP A 152 2.98 -31.73 14.27
N THR A 153 1.97 -31.44 15.09
CA THR A 153 1.06 -32.45 15.69
C THR A 153 -0.25 -32.57 14.90
N GLY A 154 -0.22 -32.27 13.59
CA GLY A 154 -1.40 -32.22 12.74
C GLY A 154 -1.90 -33.58 12.29
N ILE A 155 -2.69 -33.59 11.21
CA ILE A 155 -3.37 -34.79 10.70
C ILE A 155 -2.43 -35.90 10.19
N GLY A 156 -1.15 -35.58 9.96
CA GLY A 156 -0.20 -36.46 9.29
C GLY A 156 -0.66 -36.92 7.91
N MET A 157 0.05 -37.88 7.31
CA MET A 157 -0.19 -38.35 5.94
C MET A 157 -0.10 -39.87 5.82
N THR A 158 -0.78 -40.44 4.81
CA THR A 158 -0.60 -41.86 4.46
C THR A 158 0.68 -42.09 3.66
N PRO A 159 1.20 -43.34 3.58
CA PRO A 159 2.36 -43.66 2.74
C PRO A 159 2.17 -43.27 1.26
N GLU A 160 0.95 -43.40 0.73
CA GLU A 160 0.63 -43.02 -0.66
C GLU A 160 0.68 -41.51 -0.86
N GLN A 161 0.20 -40.73 0.11
CA GLN A 161 0.30 -39.27 0.10
C GLN A 161 1.76 -38.82 0.21
N LYS A 162 2.54 -39.45 1.11
CA LYS A 162 3.98 -39.19 1.27
C LYS A 162 4.75 -39.36 -0.04
N GLY A 163 4.47 -40.41 -0.80
CA GLY A 163 5.15 -40.69 -2.08
C GLY A 163 4.92 -39.65 -3.18
N LYS A 164 3.93 -38.76 -3.02
CA LYS A 164 3.54 -37.75 -4.01
C LYS A 164 3.85 -36.30 -3.61
N LEU A 165 4.36 -36.07 -2.39
CA LEU A 165 4.50 -34.73 -1.80
C LEU A 165 5.38 -33.75 -2.57
N PHE A 166 6.45 -34.25 -3.19
CA PHE A 166 7.44 -33.44 -3.88
C PHE A 166 7.19 -33.33 -5.39
N GLN A 167 6.12 -33.94 -5.90
CA GLN A 167 5.74 -33.83 -7.30
C GLN A 167 5.02 -32.50 -7.55
N ALA A 168 5.45 -31.78 -8.59
CA ALA A 168 4.83 -30.51 -8.97
C ALA A 168 3.33 -30.71 -9.25
N PHE A 169 2.50 -29.76 -8.79
CA PHE A 169 1.04 -29.77 -8.93
C PHE A 169 0.33 -30.97 -8.27
N SER A 170 1.02 -31.71 -7.41
CA SER A 170 0.44 -32.83 -6.68
C SER A 170 -0.23 -32.34 -5.40
N GLN A 171 -1.50 -32.70 -5.22
CA GLN A 171 -2.27 -32.40 -4.02
C GLN A 171 -2.81 -33.70 -3.41
N ALA A 172 -2.70 -33.83 -2.09
CA ALA A 172 -2.95 -35.08 -1.37
C ALA A 172 -4.42 -35.53 -1.34
N ASP A 173 -5.39 -34.66 -1.68
CA ASP A 173 -6.83 -35.00 -1.76
C ASP A 173 -7.63 -34.00 -2.61
N THR A 174 -8.52 -34.50 -3.48
CA THR A 174 -9.54 -33.71 -4.21
C THR A 174 -10.76 -33.35 -3.35
N SER A 175 -10.84 -33.86 -2.11
CA SER A 175 -11.95 -33.62 -1.17
C SER A 175 -11.64 -32.54 -0.13
N THR A 176 -10.36 -32.36 0.26
CA THR A 176 -9.88 -31.31 1.18
C THR A 176 -9.63 -29.96 0.48
N THR A 177 -9.72 -29.92 -0.85
CA THR A 177 -9.50 -28.75 -1.71
C THR A 177 -10.49 -27.61 -1.48
N ARG A 178 -11.68 -27.90 -0.91
CA ARG A 178 -12.66 -26.87 -0.54
C ARG A 178 -12.34 -26.11 0.75
N ASN A 179 -11.52 -26.69 1.63
CA ASN A 179 -11.24 -26.10 2.95
C ASN A 179 -9.82 -25.52 3.08
N PHE A 180 -8.85 -25.97 2.27
CA PHE A 180 -7.43 -25.68 2.52
C PHE A 180 -6.60 -25.45 1.22
N GLY A 181 -7.06 -24.59 0.31
CA GLY A 181 -6.41 -24.34 -1.00
C GLY A 181 -4.88 -24.11 -1.00
N GLY A 182 -4.24 -24.37 -2.15
CA GLY A 182 -2.81 -24.17 -2.42
C GLY A 182 -2.44 -24.53 -3.86
N THR A 183 -1.25 -24.16 -4.35
CA THR A 183 -0.75 -24.46 -5.72
C THR A 183 -0.24 -25.89 -5.88
N GLY A 184 0.17 -26.52 -4.78
CA GLY A 184 0.95 -27.78 -4.84
C GLY A 184 2.39 -27.59 -5.33
N LEU A 185 2.88 -26.35 -5.44
CA LEU A 185 4.23 -26.03 -5.89
C LEU A 185 5.21 -25.79 -4.74
N GLY A 186 4.74 -25.30 -3.58
CA GLY A 186 5.60 -24.88 -2.49
C GLY A 186 6.62 -25.93 -2.04
N LEU A 187 6.22 -27.19 -1.85
CA LEU A 187 7.14 -28.27 -1.43
C LEU A 187 8.18 -28.60 -2.52
N THR A 188 7.79 -28.59 -3.79
CA THR A 188 8.72 -28.77 -4.91
C THR A 188 9.71 -27.62 -5.01
N ILE A 189 9.26 -26.37 -4.83
CA ILE A 189 10.15 -25.19 -4.75
C ILE A 189 11.11 -25.34 -3.58
N SER A 190 10.62 -25.74 -2.41
CA SER A 190 11.45 -25.94 -1.21
C SER A 190 12.52 -27.01 -1.43
N GLN A 191 12.16 -28.14 -2.07
CA GLN A 191 13.12 -29.17 -2.44
C GLN A 191 14.23 -28.62 -3.34
N ARG A 192 13.87 -27.87 -4.39
CA ARG A 192 14.86 -27.29 -5.31
C ARG A 192 15.75 -26.26 -4.63
N LEU A 193 15.19 -25.42 -3.76
CA LEU A 193 15.98 -24.47 -2.98
C LEU A 193 16.96 -25.19 -2.05
N CYS A 194 16.53 -26.26 -1.36
CA CYS A 194 17.43 -27.09 -0.54
C CYS A 194 18.57 -27.69 -1.38
N GLU A 195 18.27 -28.25 -2.55
CA GLU A 195 19.27 -28.80 -3.48
C GLU A 195 20.30 -27.74 -3.89
N MET A 196 19.83 -26.53 -4.21
CA MET A 196 20.69 -25.39 -4.57
C MET A 196 21.52 -24.85 -3.39
N MET A 197 21.05 -25.04 -2.15
CA MET A 197 21.80 -24.76 -0.92
C MET A 197 22.71 -25.93 -0.49
N GLY A 198 22.92 -26.92 -1.36
CA GLY A 198 23.82 -28.04 -1.11
C GLY A 198 23.30 -29.07 -0.11
N GLY A 199 21.98 -29.14 0.09
CA GLY A 199 21.34 -30.06 1.01
C GLY A 199 20.18 -30.84 0.39
N GLN A 200 19.35 -31.42 1.26
CA GLN A 200 18.22 -32.26 0.87
C GLN A 200 17.05 -32.05 1.83
N ILE A 201 15.82 -32.34 1.38
CA ILE A 201 14.62 -32.33 2.20
C ILE A 201 14.01 -33.73 2.29
N THR A 202 13.58 -34.11 3.49
CA THR A 202 12.93 -35.38 3.81
C THR A 202 11.73 -35.14 4.71
N VAL A 203 10.88 -36.16 4.83
CA VAL A 203 9.69 -36.09 5.69
C VAL A 203 9.45 -37.42 6.39
N GLU A 204 9.19 -37.33 7.69
CA GLU A 204 8.65 -38.40 8.52
C GLU A 204 7.23 -38.03 8.91
N THR A 205 6.27 -38.92 8.73
CA THR A 205 4.86 -38.61 8.95
C THR A 205 4.07 -39.87 9.22
N GLU A 206 3.11 -39.76 10.14
CA GLU A 206 2.17 -40.81 10.47
C GLU A 206 0.78 -40.21 10.63
N ARG A 207 -0.21 -40.82 9.98
CA ARG A 207 -1.60 -40.34 9.98
C ARG A 207 -2.15 -40.30 11.41
N GLY A 208 -2.61 -39.12 11.83
CA GLY A 208 -3.16 -38.84 13.15
C GLY A 208 -2.13 -38.51 14.23
N VAL A 209 -0.83 -38.55 13.92
CA VAL A 209 0.26 -38.21 14.86
C VAL A 209 0.91 -36.88 14.47
N GLY A 210 1.04 -36.60 13.18
CA GLY A 210 1.64 -35.37 12.66
C GLY A 210 2.73 -35.64 11.62
N SER A 211 3.53 -34.62 11.32
CA SER A 211 4.66 -34.73 10.40
C SER A 211 5.89 -34.00 10.92
N THR A 212 7.07 -34.43 10.47
CA THR A 212 8.35 -33.76 10.67
C THR A 212 9.01 -33.65 9.32
N PHE A 213 9.09 -32.43 8.80
CA PHE A 213 9.85 -32.11 7.60
C PHE A 213 11.26 -31.71 8.04
N THR A 214 12.27 -32.39 7.52
CA THR A 214 13.67 -32.13 7.83
C THR A 214 14.38 -31.71 6.56
N PHE A 215 15.15 -30.64 6.60
CA PHE A 215 16.04 -30.29 5.50
C PHE A 215 17.41 -29.87 5.98
N THR A 216 18.42 -30.07 5.13
CA THR A 216 19.77 -29.59 5.36
C THR A 216 20.09 -28.42 4.45
N ALA A 217 20.92 -27.49 4.93
CA ALA A 217 21.45 -26.40 4.13
C ALA A 217 22.89 -26.10 4.57
N ARG A 218 23.74 -25.75 3.59
CA ARG A 218 25.15 -25.42 3.82
C ARG A 218 25.33 -23.90 3.83
N PHE A 219 26.08 -23.41 4.81
CA PHE A 219 26.42 -22.00 4.97
C PHE A 219 27.92 -21.83 5.16
N GLY A 220 28.44 -20.69 4.72
CA GLY A 220 29.78 -20.26 5.09
C GLY A 220 29.80 -19.65 6.49
N LEU A 221 30.98 -19.62 7.09
CA LEU A 221 31.30 -18.94 8.32
C LEU A 221 32.29 -17.82 7.98
N ASP A 222 32.09 -16.63 8.54
CA ASP A 222 33.05 -15.53 8.37
C ASP A 222 34.38 -15.86 9.09
N GLU A 223 35.53 -15.55 8.47
CA GLU A 223 36.87 -15.74 9.07
C GLU A 223 37.06 -14.90 10.34
N ALA A 224 36.29 -13.83 10.51
CA ALA A 224 36.19 -13.06 11.76
C ALA A 224 35.42 -13.78 12.88
N GLY A 225 35.00 -15.03 12.65
CA GLY A 225 34.30 -15.93 13.58
C GLY A 225 35.12 -16.41 14.78
N GLU A 226 36.02 -15.58 15.33
CA GLU A 226 36.29 -15.66 16.75
C GLU A 226 34.95 -15.46 17.45
N ALA A 227 34.54 -16.48 18.22
CA ALA A 227 33.33 -16.48 19.01
C ALA A 227 33.17 -15.14 19.73
N ARG A 228 32.39 -14.22 19.14
CA ARG A 228 31.91 -13.06 19.89
C ARG A 228 31.27 -13.66 21.14
N PRO A 229 31.72 -13.24 22.33
CA PRO A 229 31.28 -13.88 23.56
C PRO A 229 29.75 -13.92 23.51
N ARG A 230 29.19 -15.13 23.68
CA ARG A 230 27.75 -15.29 23.92
C ARG A 230 27.37 -14.21 24.91
N PRO A 231 26.27 -13.46 24.71
CA PRO A 231 25.87 -12.46 25.68
C PRO A 231 25.56 -13.20 26.99
N THR A 232 26.57 -13.30 27.83
CA THR A 232 26.44 -13.79 29.18
C THR A 232 25.90 -12.60 29.95
N LEU A 233 24.72 -12.77 30.51
CA LEU A 233 24.26 -11.83 31.50
C LEU A 233 25.27 -11.93 32.66
N PRO A 234 25.84 -10.80 33.13
CA PRO A 234 26.82 -10.81 34.21
C PRO A 234 26.08 -11.13 35.53
N LEU A 235 25.86 -12.41 35.80
CA LEU A 235 25.05 -12.88 36.93
C LEU A 235 25.82 -13.98 37.65
N ASP A 236 26.20 -13.73 38.90
CA ASP A 236 27.03 -14.64 39.70
C ASP A 236 26.33 -15.98 40.02
N THR A 237 25.00 -16.05 39.91
CA THR A 237 24.13 -17.24 39.77
C THR A 237 22.68 -16.76 39.86
N GLN A 238 21.80 -17.14 38.93
CA GLN A 238 20.37 -16.82 39.04
C GLN A 238 19.51 -18.05 38.76
N ARG A 239 18.61 -18.33 39.70
CA ARG A 239 17.66 -19.44 39.67
C ARG A 239 16.34 -18.95 39.08
N LEU A 240 15.91 -19.58 37.98
CA LEU A 240 14.73 -19.20 37.22
C LEU A 240 13.70 -20.34 37.23
N LEU A 241 12.47 -20.05 37.64
CA LEU A 241 11.35 -20.98 37.53
C LEU A 241 10.66 -20.78 36.18
N VAL A 242 10.51 -21.83 35.37
CA VAL A 242 9.83 -21.79 34.06
C VAL A 242 8.48 -22.49 34.19
N VAL A 243 7.40 -21.75 33.98
CA VAL A 243 6.02 -22.18 34.23
C VAL A 243 5.20 -22.01 32.96
N ASP A 244 4.77 -23.12 32.37
CA ASP A 244 3.97 -23.17 31.13
C ASP A 244 3.21 -24.50 31.11
N ASP A 245 1.99 -24.57 30.57
CA ASP A 245 1.22 -25.83 30.52
C ASP A 245 1.67 -26.73 29.35
N CYS A 246 2.26 -26.16 28.30
CA CYS A 246 2.85 -26.88 27.18
C CYS A 246 4.22 -27.49 27.55
N ALA A 247 4.34 -28.82 27.43
CA ALA A 247 5.57 -29.55 27.75
C ALA A 247 6.76 -29.12 26.88
N SER A 248 6.55 -28.99 25.57
CA SER A 248 7.59 -28.57 24.63
C SER A 248 8.04 -27.13 24.89
N ALA A 249 7.10 -26.22 25.20
CA ALA A 249 7.42 -24.84 25.56
C ALA A 249 8.29 -24.78 26.82
N ARG A 250 7.94 -25.51 27.88
CA ARG A 250 8.75 -25.61 29.11
C ARG A 250 10.17 -26.07 28.81
N GLU A 251 10.33 -27.16 28.05
CA GLU A 251 11.65 -27.70 27.73
C GLU A 251 12.49 -26.73 26.90
N ILE A 252 11.90 -26.08 25.89
CA ILE A 252 12.60 -25.13 25.01
C ILE A 252 13.00 -23.88 25.79
N LEU A 253 12.08 -23.27 26.53
CA LEU A 253 12.35 -22.07 27.33
C LEU A 253 13.41 -22.34 28.40
N SER A 254 13.37 -23.51 29.04
CA SER A 254 14.39 -23.97 29.99
C SER A 254 15.77 -24.03 29.34
N LYS A 255 15.90 -24.73 28.20
CA LYS A 255 17.18 -24.85 27.47
C LYS A 255 17.74 -23.50 27.02
N ILE A 256 16.88 -22.60 26.53
CA ILE A 256 17.31 -21.27 26.12
C ILE A 256 17.80 -20.47 27.33
N ALA A 257 17.07 -20.47 28.44
CA ALA A 257 17.49 -19.77 29.66
C ALA A 257 18.79 -20.34 30.26
N GLU A 258 18.95 -21.67 30.27
CA GLU A 258 20.21 -22.34 30.67
C GLU A 258 21.38 -21.90 29.78
N SER A 259 21.15 -21.69 28.48
CA SER A 259 22.19 -21.20 27.57
C SER A 259 22.68 -19.78 27.89
N PHE A 260 21.89 -19.00 28.64
CA PHE A 260 22.26 -17.68 29.17
C PHE A 260 22.85 -17.70 30.59
N GLY A 261 22.99 -18.89 31.18
CA GLY A 261 23.61 -19.10 32.49
C GLY A 261 22.64 -19.19 33.68
N PHE A 262 21.33 -19.30 33.44
CA PHE A 262 20.35 -19.52 34.51
C PHE A 262 20.31 -20.99 34.94
N GLU A 263 20.09 -21.24 36.22
CA GLU A 263 19.68 -22.55 36.72
C GLU A 263 18.15 -22.62 36.68
N THR A 264 17.60 -23.50 35.84
CA THR A 264 16.15 -23.56 35.64
C THR A 264 15.47 -24.75 36.31
N LYS A 265 14.25 -24.54 36.81
CA LYS A 265 13.31 -25.62 37.16
C LYS A 265 12.00 -25.39 36.44
N VAL A 266 11.41 -26.46 35.91
CA VAL A 266 10.16 -26.40 35.15
C VAL A 266 8.96 -26.77 36.03
N CYS A 267 7.83 -26.09 35.83
CA CYS A 267 6.55 -26.36 36.47
C CYS A 267 5.43 -26.40 35.43
N SER A 268 4.52 -27.35 35.56
CA SER A 268 3.43 -27.61 34.62
C SER A 268 2.16 -26.80 34.89
N SER A 269 2.08 -26.10 36.02
CA SER A 269 0.91 -25.32 36.42
C SER A 269 1.27 -24.19 37.37
N GLY A 270 0.39 -23.18 37.46
CA GLY A 270 0.53 -22.10 38.43
C GLY A 270 0.53 -22.56 39.89
N GLN A 271 -0.18 -23.66 40.20
CA GLN A 271 -0.21 -24.22 41.56
C GLN A 271 1.14 -24.83 41.95
N GLU A 272 1.73 -25.64 41.07
CA GLU A 272 3.06 -26.21 41.26
C GLU A 272 4.11 -25.11 41.39
N ALA A 273 3.97 -24.02 40.61
CA ALA A 273 4.86 -22.87 40.71
C ALA A 273 4.81 -22.19 42.10
N LEU A 274 3.62 -21.99 42.67
CA LEU A 274 3.48 -21.41 44.01
C LEU A 274 4.05 -22.32 45.10
N GLU A 275 3.86 -23.63 44.98
CA GLU A 275 4.46 -24.63 45.89
C GLU A 275 6.00 -24.57 45.82
N GLN A 276 6.56 -24.50 44.61
CA GLN A 276 8.01 -24.37 44.42
C GLN A 276 8.59 -23.05 44.92
N LEU A 277 7.82 -21.96 44.89
CA LEU A 277 8.22 -20.67 45.46
C LEU A 277 8.17 -20.70 47.00
N GLU A 278 7.21 -21.39 47.58
CA GLU A 278 7.00 -21.49 49.03
C GLU A 278 7.98 -22.46 49.72
N GLU A 279 8.27 -23.60 49.08
CA GLU A 279 9.17 -24.63 49.62
C GLU A 279 10.66 -24.33 49.43
N ALA A 280 11.01 -23.24 48.75
CA ALA A 280 12.38 -22.95 48.38
C ALA A 280 13.22 -22.49 49.60
N GLU A 281 14.21 -23.29 50.01
CA GLU A 281 15.16 -22.91 51.06
C GLU A 281 15.97 -21.65 50.71
N GLN A 282 16.23 -21.45 49.42
CA GLN A 282 16.77 -20.22 48.85
C GLN A 282 15.71 -19.63 47.90
N PRO A 283 15.40 -18.32 47.97
CA PRO A 283 14.46 -17.69 47.06
C PRO A 283 14.84 -17.89 45.59
N TRP A 284 13.83 -17.97 44.73
CA TRP A 284 14.02 -17.92 43.29
C TRP A 284 14.28 -16.47 42.85
N ASP A 285 15.23 -16.24 41.95
CA ASP A 285 15.55 -14.90 41.47
C ASP A 285 14.49 -14.38 40.49
N GLY A 286 13.89 -15.28 39.71
CA GLY A 286 12.71 -14.95 38.93
C GLY A 286 11.86 -16.13 38.47
N VAL A 287 10.77 -15.78 37.81
CA VAL A 287 9.77 -16.68 37.25
C VAL A 287 9.46 -16.23 35.82
N LEU A 288 9.62 -17.15 34.87
CA LEU A 288 9.10 -17.07 33.52
C LEU A 288 7.74 -17.77 33.50
N LEU A 289 6.66 -17.01 33.28
CA LEU A 289 5.30 -17.45 33.56
C LEU A 289 4.39 -17.30 32.34
N ASP A 290 3.84 -18.40 31.84
CA ASP A 290 2.77 -18.31 30.84
C ASP A 290 1.54 -17.63 31.44
N TRP A 291 1.03 -16.65 30.70
CA TRP A 291 -0.18 -15.93 31.03
C TRP A 291 -1.39 -16.86 31.03
N ARG A 292 -1.48 -17.79 30.07
CA ARG A 292 -2.66 -18.62 29.86
C ARG A 292 -2.36 -20.07 30.23
N MET A 293 -2.76 -20.46 31.44
CA MET A 293 -2.69 -21.86 31.88
C MET A 293 -4.06 -22.32 32.44
N PRO A 294 -4.41 -23.60 32.32
CA PRO A 294 -5.59 -24.16 32.98
C PRO A 294 -5.54 -24.00 34.50
N GLY A 295 -6.68 -23.61 35.09
CA GLY A 295 -6.81 -23.46 36.53
C GLY A 295 -6.26 -22.11 37.01
N LEU A 296 -5.05 -22.11 37.58
CA LEU A 296 -4.42 -20.90 38.10
C LEU A 296 -3.54 -20.28 37.00
N ASP A 297 -4.06 -19.20 36.40
CA ASP A 297 -3.42 -18.49 35.29
C ASP A 297 -2.27 -17.56 35.75
N GLY A 298 -1.52 -17.03 34.79
CA GLY A 298 -0.34 -16.21 35.08
C GLY A 298 -0.67 -14.90 35.81
N ASP A 299 -1.85 -14.34 35.57
CA ASP A 299 -2.34 -13.16 36.29
C ASP A 299 -2.58 -13.49 37.78
N ALA A 300 -3.31 -14.57 38.07
CA ALA A 300 -3.59 -15.00 39.44
C ALA A 300 -2.31 -15.36 40.21
N VAL A 301 -1.37 -16.07 39.59
CA VAL A 301 -0.05 -16.38 40.17
C VAL A 301 0.70 -15.08 40.46
N SER A 302 0.82 -14.18 39.48
CA SER A 302 1.59 -12.94 39.64
C SER A 302 1.03 -12.05 40.75
N ARG A 303 -0.29 -11.87 40.84
CA ARG A 303 -0.94 -11.10 41.92
C ARG A 303 -0.66 -11.70 43.29
N ARG A 304 -0.69 -13.02 43.41
CA ARG A 304 -0.48 -13.72 44.68
C ARG A 304 0.97 -13.62 45.17
N VAL A 305 1.93 -13.83 44.26
CA VAL A 305 3.36 -13.66 44.55
C VAL A 305 3.68 -12.22 44.95
N ARG A 306 3.03 -11.23 44.32
CA ARG A 306 3.19 -9.81 44.66
C ARG A 306 2.50 -9.40 45.96
N ALA A 307 1.37 -10.02 46.31
CA ALA A 307 0.65 -9.74 47.55
C ALA A 307 1.34 -10.29 48.80
N GLU A 308 2.09 -11.39 48.66
CA GLU A 308 2.75 -12.10 49.76
C GLU A 308 4.29 -12.19 49.55
N PRO A 309 5.04 -11.07 49.45
CA PRO A 309 6.47 -11.09 49.11
C PRO A 309 7.33 -11.78 50.18
N GLU A 310 6.94 -11.73 51.46
CA GLU A 310 7.64 -12.44 52.55
C GLU A 310 7.51 -13.96 52.45
N ARG A 311 6.42 -14.44 51.85
CA ARG A 311 6.16 -15.87 51.68
C ARG A 311 6.87 -16.44 50.45
N TYR A 312 6.89 -15.67 49.36
CA TYR A 312 7.37 -16.13 48.06
C TYR A 312 8.74 -15.56 47.65
N GLY A 313 9.39 -14.75 48.49
CA GLY A 313 10.73 -14.21 48.27
C GLY A 313 10.85 -13.07 47.25
N ALA A 314 9.73 -12.56 46.75
CA ALA A 314 9.63 -11.47 45.77
C ALA A 314 10.46 -11.64 44.48
N PRO A 315 10.30 -12.77 43.75
CA PRO A 315 11.02 -13.02 42.50
C PRO A 315 10.68 -11.97 41.42
N ARG A 316 11.59 -11.78 40.46
CA ARG A 316 11.30 -11.06 39.22
C ARG A 316 10.31 -11.85 38.39
N ILE A 317 9.25 -11.20 37.88
CA ILE A 317 8.22 -11.91 37.10
C ILE A 317 8.29 -11.44 35.64
N VAL A 318 8.60 -12.38 34.75
CA VAL A 318 8.54 -12.20 33.29
C VAL A 318 7.36 -13.01 32.77
N VAL A 319 6.37 -12.33 32.20
CA VAL A 319 5.19 -12.98 31.63
C VAL A 319 5.42 -13.33 30.17
N VAL A 320 5.04 -14.54 29.77
CA VAL A 320 4.95 -14.99 28.38
C VAL A 320 3.48 -15.00 27.96
N THR A 321 3.11 -14.34 26.87
CA THR A 321 1.71 -14.22 26.45
C THR A 321 1.55 -14.31 24.94
N SER A 322 0.41 -14.80 24.47
CA SER A 322 -0.01 -14.71 23.07
C SER A 322 -0.77 -13.41 22.77
N TYR A 323 -1.18 -12.63 23.78
CA TYR A 323 -1.90 -11.37 23.56
C TYR A 323 -0.96 -10.20 23.28
N GLY A 324 -1.47 -9.22 22.52
CA GLY A 324 -0.78 -7.95 22.32
C GLY A 324 -0.47 -7.27 23.65
N ARG A 325 0.67 -6.59 23.72
CA ARG A 325 1.16 -5.90 24.92
C ARG A 325 0.13 -4.96 25.55
N GLU A 326 -0.69 -4.30 24.73
CA GLU A 326 -1.73 -3.37 25.18
C GLU A 326 -2.87 -4.07 25.94
N ASP A 327 -3.28 -5.26 25.51
CA ASP A 327 -4.32 -6.05 26.20
C ASP A 327 -3.85 -6.53 27.59
N VAL A 328 -2.58 -6.91 27.70
CA VAL A 328 -2.00 -7.32 28.99
C VAL A 328 -1.81 -6.14 29.92
N LEU A 329 -1.32 -4.99 29.42
CA LEU A 329 -1.14 -3.79 30.25
C LEU A 329 -2.47 -3.16 30.70
N GLN A 330 -3.55 -3.29 29.91
CA GLN A 330 -4.88 -2.80 30.30
C GLN A 330 -5.58 -3.74 31.30
N ARG A 331 -5.36 -5.06 31.20
CA ARG A 331 -5.99 -6.06 32.06
C ARG A 331 -5.20 -6.32 33.35
N ALA A 332 -3.88 -6.23 33.29
CA ALA A 332 -2.97 -6.42 34.40
C ALA A 332 -2.64 -5.06 35.02
N ASN A 333 -3.30 -4.72 36.12
CA ASN A 333 -2.89 -3.59 36.97
C ASN A 333 -1.67 -3.98 37.83
N VAL A 334 -0.71 -4.71 37.24
CA VAL A 334 0.37 -5.44 37.94
C VAL A 334 1.73 -4.93 37.45
N ASP A 335 2.62 -4.65 38.41
CA ASP A 335 4.02 -4.25 38.18
C ASP A 335 4.85 -5.48 37.75
N LEU A 336 4.87 -5.73 36.44
CA LEU A 336 5.64 -6.81 35.79
C LEU A 336 7.08 -6.35 35.49
N ASP A 337 8.07 -7.22 35.71
CA ASP A 337 9.47 -6.90 35.46
C ASP A 337 9.88 -7.08 33.99
N GLY A 338 9.12 -7.90 33.24
CA GLY A 338 9.31 -8.14 31.81
C GLY A 338 8.07 -8.77 31.16
N LEU A 339 7.96 -8.63 29.84
CA LEU A 339 6.88 -9.19 29.02
C LEU A 339 7.47 -9.78 27.74
N LEU A 340 7.03 -10.98 27.38
CA LEU A 340 7.38 -11.71 26.17
C LEU A 340 6.12 -12.06 25.40
N ILE A 341 6.15 -11.83 24.10
CA ILE A 341 5.06 -12.18 23.18
C ILE A 341 5.44 -13.48 22.47
N LYS A 342 4.52 -14.45 22.42
CA LYS A 342 4.67 -15.70 21.65
C LYS A 342 4.58 -15.38 20.15
N PRO A 343 5.36 -16.04 19.26
CA PRO A 343 6.30 -17.12 19.54
C PRO A 343 7.61 -16.60 20.14
N VAL A 344 8.10 -17.26 21.20
CA VAL A 344 9.33 -16.83 21.88
C VAL A 344 10.55 -17.29 21.07
N THR A 345 11.40 -16.33 20.68
CA THR A 345 12.72 -16.60 20.09
C THR A 345 13.82 -16.49 21.14
N PRO A 346 14.99 -17.14 20.95
CA PRO A 346 16.13 -16.98 21.85
C PRO A 346 16.53 -15.51 22.09
N SER A 347 16.48 -14.69 21.04
CA SER A 347 16.79 -13.26 21.13
C SER A 347 15.76 -12.49 21.95
N SER A 348 14.47 -12.74 21.75
CA SER A 348 13.41 -12.09 22.52
C SER A 348 13.50 -12.45 24.01
N LEU A 349 13.74 -13.72 24.34
CA LEU A 349 13.90 -14.19 25.72
C LEU A 349 15.14 -13.57 26.38
N HIS A 350 16.26 -13.51 25.67
CA HIS A 350 17.46 -12.82 26.14
C HIS A 350 17.16 -11.37 26.50
N ASP A 351 16.49 -10.62 25.62
CA ASP A 351 16.20 -9.20 25.84
C ASP A 351 15.25 -8.98 27.02
N ALA A 352 14.24 -9.84 27.20
CA ALA A 352 13.34 -9.77 28.35
C ALA A 352 14.04 -10.13 29.67
N LEU A 353 14.90 -11.15 29.68
CA LEU A 353 15.69 -11.52 30.85
C LEU A 353 16.73 -10.43 31.17
N ALA A 354 17.37 -9.85 30.16
CA ALA A 354 18.26 -8.70 30.31
C ALA A 354 17.53 -7.48 30.89
N LEU A 355 16.27 -7.24 30.51
CA LEU A 355 15.45 -6.17 31.06
C LEU A 355 15.02 -6.45 32.51
N ALA A 356 14.69 -7.69 32.83
CA ALA A 356 14.23 -8.10 34.16
C ALA A 356 15.38 -8.14 35.19
N PHE A 357 16.55 -8.63 34.76
CA PHE A 357 17.69 -8.94 35.63
C PHE A 357 18.92 -8.05 35.41
N GLY A 358 18.97 -7.25 34.34
CA GLY A 358 20.10 -6.37 34.04
C GLY A 358 20.23 -5.17 34.98
N ALA A 359 21.48 -4.74 35.20
CA ALA A 359 21.79 -3.56 36.01
C ALA A 359 21.28 -2.25 35.34
N GLY A 360 21.02 -1.22 36.15
CA GLY A 360 20.39 0.06 35.78
C GLY A 360 20.74 0.66 34.41
N PRO A 361 22.01 0.66 33.93
CA PRO A 361 22.37 1.20 32.61
C PRO A 361 21.84 0.38 31.42
N GLN A 362 21.75 -0.95 31.55
CA GLN A 362 21.17 -1.83 30.51
C GLN A 362 19.64 -1.78 30.53
N ARG A 363 19.05 -1.67 31.73
CA ARG A 363 17.60 -1.41 31.90
C ARG A 363 17.18 -0.09 31.24
N ALA A 364 18.00 0.96 31.36
CA ALA A 364 17.77 2.23 30.68
C ALA A 364 17.86 2.09 29.15
N LYS A 365 18.85 1.38 28.60
CA LYS A 365 18.99 1.16 27.15
C LYS A 365 17.87 0.29 26.54
N ALA A 366 17.45 -0.78 27.23
CA ALA A 366 16.36 -1.65 26.76
C ALA A 366 14.99 -0.97 26.86
N ARG A 367 14.75 -0.20 27.92
CA ARG A 367 13.55 0.64 28.06
C ARG A 367 13.55 1.80 27.06
N GLN A 368 14.72 2.33 26.72
CA GLN A 368 14.90 3.34 25.66
C GLN A 368 14.63 2.76 24.27
N LYS A 369 15.12 1.56 23.91
CA LYS A 369 14.77 0.86 22.65
C LYS A 369 13.26 0.64 22.48
N LEU A 370 12.56 0.43 23.59
CA LEU A 370 11.14 0.11 23.65
C LEU A 370 10.25 1.36 23.67
N ASP A 371 10.66 2.40 24.40
CA ASP A 371 10.11 3.76 24.31
C ASP A 371 10.36 4.38 22.94
N ASP A 372 11.47 4.05 22.29
CA ASP A 372 11.80 4.52 20.95
C ASP A 372 10.77 4.02 19.94
N SER A 373 10.19 2.83 20.11
CA SER A 373 9.11 2.32 19.23
C SER A 373 7.84 3.20 19.27
N LEU A 374 7.50 3.73 20.44
CA LEU A 374 6.36 4.63 20.66
C LEU A 374 6.70 6.11 20.39
N LYS A 375 7.98 6.50 20.47
CA LYS A 375 8.48 7.84 20.13
C LYS A 375 8.77 8.04 18.64
N ILE A 376 8.94 6.97 17.85
CA ILE A 376 9.15 7.01 16.39
C ILE A 376 8.08 7.86 15.70
N THR A 377 6.80 7.66 16.04
CA THR A 377 5.66 8.38 15.46
C THR A 377 5.53 9.82 15.97
N GLN A 378 6.30 10.23 16.97
CA GLN A 378 6.33 11.61 17.48
C GLN A 378 7.56 12.39 17.02
N ALA A 379 8.71 11.73 16.84
CA ALA A 379 9.97 12.37 16.44
C ALA A 379 10.10 12.63 14.93
N LEU A 380 9.35 11.91 14.10
CA LEU A 380 9.40 11.97 12.62
C LEU A 380 8.26 12.81 11.99
N ARG A 381 7.38 13.40 12.81
CA ARG A 381 6.28 14.24 12.32
C ARG A 381 6.81 15.52 11.67
N GLY A 382 6.39 15.78 10.43
CA GLY A 382 6.73 16.96 9.64
C GLY A 382 8.04 16.84 8.85
N ALA A 383 8.64 15.65 8.74
CA ALA A 383 9.74 15.42 7.81
C ALA A 383 9.22 15.37 6.37
N HIS A 384 9.93 16.04 5.45
CA HIS A 384 9.56 16.17 4.06
C HIS A 384 10.29 15.12 3.22
N LEU A 385 9.53 14.21 2.60
CA LEU A 385 10.04 13.11 1.80
C LEU A 385 9.72 13.35 0.32
N LEU A 386 10.68 13.02 -0.56
CA LEU A 386 10.42 12.91 -1.99
C LEU A 386 10.18 11.46 -2.36
N LEU A 387 9.01 11.13 -2.90
CA LEU A 387 8.67 9.83 -3.44
C LEU A 387 8.81 9.84 -4.96
N VAL A 388 9.70 9.01 -5.50
CA VAL A 388 9.95 8.87 -6.94
C VAL A 388 9.48 7.49 -7.39
N GLU A 389 8.36 7.44 -8.11
CA GLU A 389 7.66 6.23 -8.53
C GLU A 389 6.94 6.51 -9.85
N ASP A 390 6.95 5.59 -10.81
CA ASP A 390 6.34 5.77 -12.14
C ASP A 390 4.87 5.30 -12.23
N ASN A 391 4.39 4.58 -11.22
CA ASN A 391 3.04 4.08 -11.15
C ASN A 391 2.16 4.91 -10.19
N GLU A 392 1.15 5.60 -10.73
CA GLU A 392 0.23 6.46 -9.97
C GLU A 392 -0.45 5.78 -8.77
N ILE A 393 -0.76 4.48 -8.89
CA ILE A 393 -1.42 3.74 -7.81
C ILE A 393 -0.41 3.46 -6.69
N ASN A 394 0.83 3.11 -7.03
CA ASN A 394 1.90 2.94 -6.04
C ASN A 394 2.24 4.28 -5.37
N GLN A 395 2.26 5.38 -6.13
CA GLN A 395 2.43 6.73 -5.60
C GLN A 395 1.36 7.04 -4.56
N GLN A 396 0.08 6.81 -4.89
CA GLN A 396 -1.04 7.07 -3.99
C GLN A 396 -0.96 6.23 -2.72
N VAL A 397 -0.64 4.93 -2.83
CA VAL A 397 -0.52 4.02 -1.69
C VAL A 397 0.63 4.43 -0.76
N ALA A 398 1.81 4.69 -1.32
CA ALA A 398 2.98 5.07 -0.53
C ALA A 398 2.80 6.45 0.12
N ALA A 399 2.27 7.44 -0.60
CA ALA A 399 1.99 8.77 -0.07
C ALA A 399 0.99 8.74 1.10
N GLU A 400 -0.07 7.93 1.00
CA GLU A 400 -1.06 7.80 2.08
C GLU A 400 -0.49 7.09 3.32
N ILE A 401 0.33 6.05 3.14
CA ILE A 401 1.01 5.35 4.25
C ILE A 401 1.97 6.30 4.99
N LEU A 402 2.77 7.06 4.24
CA LEU A 402 3.73 8.03 4.78
C LEU A 402 3.02 9.23 5.42
N GLY A 403 1.97 9.76 4.79
CA GLY A 403 1.17 10.85 5.32
C GLY A 403 0.53 10.52 6.67
N GLN A 404 0.05 9.28 6.85
CA GLN A 404 -0.50 8.81 8.12
C GLN A 404 0.56 8.67 9.23
N ALA A 405 1.80 8.36 8.87
CA ALA A 405 2.92 8.38 9.80
C ALA A 405 3.40 9.80 10.15
N GLY A 406 2.82 10.81 9.51
CA GLY A 406 3.06 12.23 9.77
C GLY A 406 4.15 12.85 8.91
N PHE A 407 4.54 12.23 7.80
CA PHE A 407 5.45 12.81 6.81
C PHE A 407 4.71 13.73 5.84
N GLU A 408 5.38 14.76 5.37
CA GLU A 408 4.98 15.50 4.17
C GLU A 408 5.61 14.81 2.96
N VAL A 409 4.83 14.52 1.92
CA VAL A 409 5.31 13.73 0.77
C VAL A 409 5.11 14.53 -0.52
N SER A 410 6.20 14.78 -1.22
CA SER A 410 6.21 15.27 -2.59
C SER A 410 6.43 14.11 -3.56
N ILE A 411 5.84 14.16 -4.74
CA ILE A 411 5.86 13.06 -5.72
C ILE A 411 6.61 13.48 -6.98
N ALA A 412 7.42 12.58 -7.51
CA ALA A 412 8.03 12.66 -8.84
C ALA A 412 7.76 11.37 -9.63
N ASN A 413 7.52 11.50 -10.93
CA ASN A 413 7.00 10.42 -11.77
C ASN A 413 8.10 9.57 -12.44
N ASN A 414 9.36 9.98 -12.35
CA ASN A 414 10.50 9.26 -12.91
C ASN A 414 11.82 9.77 -12.30
N GLY A 415 12.93 9.08 -12.56
CA GLY A 415 14.24 9.45 -12.02
C GLY A 415 14.76 10.83 -12.46
N LYS A 416 14.29 11.37 -13.59
CA LYS A 416 14.70 12.69 -14.08
C LYS A 416 14.05 13.79 -13.24
N GLU A 417 12.73 13.72 -13.09
CA GLU A 417 11.97 14.63 -12.22
C GLU A 417 12.45 14.50 -10.76
N GLY A 418 12.73 13.27 -10.31
CA GLY A 418 13.31 13.00 -9.00
C GLY A 418 14.64 13.73 -8.79
N PHE A 419 15.55 13.69 -9.76
CA PHE A 419 16.81 14.44 -9.72
C PHE A 419 16.59 15.97 -9.74
N GLU A 420 15.72 16.48 -10.61
CA GLU A 420 15.44 17.91 -10.73
C GLU A 420 14.87 18.48 -9.42
N ARG A 421 13.90 17.78 -8.80
CA ARG A 421 13.34 18.19 -7.50
C ARG A 421 14.35 18.04 -6.37
N ALA A 422 15.07 16.92 -6.30
CA ALA A 422 16.07 16.69 -5.25
C ALA A 422 17.22 17.72 -5.23
N THR A 423 17.47 18.40 -6.35
CA THR A 423 18.52 19.43 -6.48
C THR A 423 17.99 20.87 -6.41
N SER A 424 16.69 21.09 -6.55
CA SER A 424 16.05 22.41 -6.49
C SER A 424 15.29 22.66 -5.18
N GLU A 425 14.87 21.61 -4.50
CA GLU A 425 14.11 21.64 -3.25
C GLU A 425 14.88 20.93 -2.12
N THR A 426 14.43 21.13 -0.88
CA THR A 426 15.04 20.49 0.31
C THR A 426 14.16 19.35 0.82
N PHE A 427 14.72 18.15 0.87
CA PHE A 427 14.08 16.95 1.42
C PHE A 427 14.91 16.38 2.58
N ASP A 428 14.23 15.71 3.52
CA ASP A 428 14.89 15.00 4.62
C ASP A 428 15.30 13.57 4.20
N ALA A 429 14.60 12.96 3.24
CA ALA A 429 15.01 11.76 2.51
C ALA A 429 14.25 11.60 1.19
N VAL A 430 14.78 10.77 0.29
CA VAL A 430 14.15 10.38 -0.98
C VAL A 430 13.84 8.89 -0.94
N LEU A 431 12.62 8.50 -1.28
CA LEU A 431 12.22 7.13 -1.58
C LEU A 431 12.15 6.99 -3.09
N MET A 432 13.00 6.17 -3.70
CA MET A 432 13.12 6.12 -5.16
C MET A 432 13.07 4.71 -5.70
N ASP A 433 12.16 4.47 -6.64
CA ASP A 433 12.15 3.23 -7.40
C ASP A 433 13.42 3.08 -8.25
N ILE A 434 13.92 1.85 -8.33
CA ILE A 434 15.08 1.55 -9.19
C ILE A 434 14.66 1.52 -10.65
N GLN A 435 13.51 0.89 -10.96
CA GLN A 435 13.13 0.59 -12.34
C GLN A 435 12.01 1.53 -12.79
N MET A 436 12.39 2.62 -13.45
CA MET A 436 11.44 3.61 -13.99
C MET A 436 11.82 3.99 -15.44
N PRO A 437 10.85 4.36 -16.28
CA PRO A 437 11.10 4.90 -17.62
C PRO A 437 11.80 6.27 -17.56
N VAL A 438 12.34 6.71 -18.71
CA VAL A 438 13.08 7.98 -18.91
C VAL A 438 14.44 8.02 -18.22
N MET A 439 14.48 7.81 -16.91
CA MET A 439 15.71 7.72 -16.11
C MET A 439 15.46 6.77 -14.96
N ASP A 440 16.27 5.72 -14.89
CA ASP A 440 16.23 4.75 -13.79
C ASP A 440 16.77 5.37 -12.48
N GLY A 441 16.40 4.77 -11.35
CA GLY A 441 16.77 5.27 -10.03
C GLY A 441 18.28 5.25 -9.76
N LEU A 442 19.04 4.29 -10.32
CA LEU A 442 20.50 4.22 -10.13
C LEU A 442 21.19 5.39 -10.84
N THR A 443 20.77 5.67 -12.07
CA THR A 443 21.24 6.82 -12.87
C THR A 443 20.88 8.13 -12.19
N ALA A 444 19.67 8.24 -11.64
CA ALA A 444 19.21 9.41 -10.91
C ALA A 444 20.08 9.69 -9.67
N VAL A 445 20.36 8.68 -8.83
CA VAL A 445 21.25 8.88 -7.68
C VAL A 445 22.65 9.24 -8.08
N GLY A 446 23.22 8.61 -9.11
CA GLY A 446 24.53 8.97 -9.61
C GLY A 446 24.63 10.47 -9.91
N LYS A 447 23.61 11.03 -10.57
CA LYS A 447 23.53 12.48 -10.84
C LYS A 447 23.34 13.33 -9.59
N ILE A 448 22.54 12.88 -8.62
CA ILE A 448 22.39 13.56 -7.32
C ILE A 448 23.77 13.66 -6.63
N ARG A 449 24.56 12.57 -6.61
CA ARG A 449 25.89 12.54 -5.99
C ARG A 449 26.90 13.43 -6.70
N GLU A 450 26.92 13.43 -8.04
CA GLU A 450 27.75 14.35 -8.83
C GLU A 450 27.43 15.82 -8.55
N TRP A 451 26.13 16.14 -8.40
CA TRP A 451 25.69 17.48 -8.04
C TRP A 451 26.12 17.85 -6.61
N GLU A 452 25.94 16.96 -5.64
CA GLU A 452 26.35 17.18 -4.24
C GLU A 452 27.86 17.43 -4.11
N GLU A 453 28.67 16.68 -4.84
CA GLU A 453 30.13 16.87 -4.87
C GLU A 453 30.49 18.23 -5.46
N ARG A 454 29.83 18.64 -6.55
CA ARG A 454 30.07 19.93 -7.21
C ARG A 454 29.69 21.12 -6.32
N GLU A 455 28.56 21.03 -5.62
CA GLU A 455 28.06 22.10 -4.74
C GLU A 455 28.70 22.07 -3.34
N GLY A 456 29.51 21.04 -3.05
CA GLY A 456 30.23 20.91 -1.77
C GLY A 456 29.33 20.58 -0.58
N VAL A 457 28.29 19.77 -0.81
CA VAL A 457 27.31 19.39 0.23
C VAL A 457 27.99 18.49 1.28
N GLU A 458 28.07 18.97 2.53
CA GLU A 458 28.76 18.25 3.62
C GLU A 458 28.05 16.97 4.07
N ARG A 459 26.72 16.88 3.88
CA ARG A 459 25.89 15.72 4.24
C ARG A 459 25.01 15.31 3.06
N PRO A 460 25.32 14.17 2.41
CA PRO A 460 24.52 13.66 1.30
C PRO A 460 23.07 13.42 1.71
N LEU A 461 22.14 13.77 0.82
CA LEU A 461 20.72 13.48 0.95
C LEU A 461 20.51 11.96 1.04
N PRO A 462 19.84 11.44 2.07
CA PRO A 462 19.53 10.03 2.16
C PRO A 462 18.61 9.60 1.02
N VAL A 463 19.05 8.65 0.21
CA VAL A 463 18.23 8.06 -0.86
C VAL A 463 17.98 6.59 -0.56
N ILE A 464 16.72 6.22 -0.38
CA ILE A 464 16.26 4.88 -0.02
C ILE A 464 15.66 4.25 -1.28
N ALA A 465 16.29 3.19 -1.76
CA ALA A 465 15.86 2.46 -2.94
C ALA A 465 14.55 1.70 -2.66
N MET A 466 13.58 1.74 -3.56
CA MET A 466 12.43 0.85 -3.56
C MET A 466 12.69 -0.25 -4.60
N THR A 467 12.87 -1.49 -4.15
CA THR A 467 13.35 -2.58 -5.02
C THR A 467 12.31 -3.67 -5.17
N ALA A 468 12.15 -4.24 -6.37
CA ALA A 468 11.20 -5.33 -6.58
C ALA A 468 11.60 -6.64 -5.88
N HIS A 469 12.87 -6.81 -5.48
CA HIS A 469 13.47 -8.00 -4.88
C HIS A 469 14.38 -7.63 -3.69
N ALA A 470 14.35 -8.44 -2.62
CA ALA A 470 15.25 -8.33 -1.46
C ALA A 470 16.68 -8.87 -1.74
N MET A 471 17.04 -8.99 -3.01
CA MET A 471 18.30 -9.58 -3.47
C MET A 471 19.47 -8.61 -3.26
N ALA A 472 20.54 -9.07 -2.62
CA ALA A 472 21.74 -8.30 -2.36
C ALA A 472 22.41 -7.77 -3.62
N GLY A 473 22.23 -8.40 -4.79
CA GLY A 473 22.79 -7.90 -6.05
C GLY A 473 22.22 -6.54 -6.48
N ASP A 474 20.97 -6.24 -6.13
CA ASP A 474 20.35 -4.93 -6.39
C ASP A 474 20.65 -3.95 -5.26
N ALA A 475 20.78 -4.42 -4.01
CA ALA A 475 21.23 -3.60 -2.88
C ALA A 475 22.69 -3.14 -3.05
N GLU A 476 23.61 -4.01 -3.47
CA GLU A 476 25.01 -3.68 -3.76
C GLU A 476 25.13 -2.69 -4.91
N LYS A 477 24.37 -2.86 -5.99
CA LYS A 477 24.32 -1.88 -7.09
C LYS A 477 23.74 -0.55 -6.65
N SER A 478 22.71 -0.58 -5.81
CA SER A 478 22.09 0.62 -5.22
C SER A 478 23.10 1.37 -4.33
N LEU A 479 23.77 0.66 -3.42
CA LEU A 479 24.83 1.22 -2.58
C LEU A 479 26.01 1.74 -3.40
N ALA A 480 26.45 0.99 -4.42
CA ALA A 480 27.53 1.42 -5.32
C ALA A 480 27.16 2.65 -6.15
N ALA A 481 25.88 2.81 -6.50
CA ALA A 481 25.34 4.02 -7.14
C ALA A 481 25.20 5.21 -6.18
N GLY A 482 25.40 4.99 -4.88
CA GLY A 482 25.34 6.02 -3.84
C GLY A 482 24.02 6.08 -3.07
N MET A 483 23.14 5.07 -3.19
CA MET A 483 21.94 4.95 -2.35
C MET A 483 22.32 4.54 -0.93
N THR A 484 21.50 4.98 0.01
CA THR A 484 21.74 4.94 1.45
C THR A 484 21.15 3.69 2.10
N ALA A 485 19.96 3.28 1.65
CA ALA A 485 19.29 2.07 2.11
C ALA A 485 18.36 1.53 1.03
N HIS A 486 17.67 0.42 1.30
CA HIS A 486 16.65 -0.13 0.42
C HIS A 486 15.42 -0.63 1.19
N VAL A 487 14.28 -0.67 0.52
CA VAL A 487 13.00 -1.21 0.98
C VAL A 487 12.43 -2.04 -0.15
N THR A 488 11.92 -3.22 0.16
CA THR A 488 11.36 -4.12 -0.84
C THR A 488 9.94 -3.73 -1.20
N LYS A 489 9.58 -3.90 -2.48
CA LYS A 489 8.21 -3.83 -2.99
C LYS A 489 7.59 -5.25 -2.98
N PRO A 490 6.35 -5.44 -2.50
CA PRO A 490 5.42 -4.40 -2.00
C PRO A 490 5.89 -3.81 -0.68
N ILE A 491 5.67 -2.50 -0.53
CA ILE A 491 6.11 -1.72 0.63
C ILE A 491 5.43 -2.25 1.88
N ASP A 492 6.19 -2.84 2.79
CA ASP A 492 5.74 -3.11 4.16
C ASP A 492 5.81 -1.80 4.97
N PRO A 493 4.66 -1.27 5.46
CA PRO A 493 4.64 -0.04 6.25
C PRO A 493 5.57 -0.09 7.47
N GLN A 494 5.70 -1.23 8.14
CA GLN A 494 6.57 -1.33 9.31
C GLN A 494 8.05 -1.31 8.93
N GLN A 495 8.42 -2.00 7.84
CA GLN A 495 9.79 -2.01 7.33
C GLN A 495 10.20 -0.62 6.86
N LEU A 496 9.33 0.06 6.10
CA LEU A 496 9.56 1.41 5.60
C LEU A 496 9.81 2.40 6.74
N LEU A 497 8.98 2.35 7.80
CA LEU A 497 9.13 3.23 8.97
C LEU A 497 10.42 2.97 9.75
N ARG A 498 10.84 1.70 9.87
CA ARG A 498 12.13 1.35 10.51
C ARG A 498 13.30 1.90 9.71
N THR A 499 13.31 1.73 8.39
CA THR A 499 14.36 2.27 7.52
C THR A 499 14.41 3.80 7.58
N LEU A 500 13.26 4.47 7.46
CA LEU A 500 13.21 5.95 7.54
C LEU A 500 13.70 6.49 8.88
N LYS A 501 13.45 5.80 10.00
CA LYS A 501 13.95 6.21 11.32
C LYS A 501 15.47 6.29 11.38
N GLU A 502 16.17 5.41 10.70
CA GLU A 502 17.64 5.34 10.74
C GLU A 502 18.29 6.51 9.98
N TRP A 503 17.61 7.02 8.96
CA TRP A 503 18.19 7.95 7.99
C TRP A 503 17.59 9.35 8.02
N VAL A 504 16.34 9.50 8.47
CA VAL A 504 15.72 10.80 8.70
C VAL A 504 16.18 11.32 10.07
N GLN A 505 16.96 12.40 10.07
CA GLN A 505 17.35 13.02 11.34
C GLN A 505 16.13 13.68 11.97
N PRO A 506 15.85 13.44 13.26
CA PRO A 506 14.88 14.25 13.97
C PRO A 506 15.41 15.69 13.97
N ARG A 507 14.69 16.61 13.33
CA ARG A 507 15.00 18.04 13.48
C ARG A 507 14.94 18.31 14.99
N PRO A 508 16.01 18.85 15.62
CA PRO A 508 15.91 19.27 17.00
C PRO A 508 14.73 20.22 17.04
N SER A 509 13.74 19.85 17.83
CA SER A 509 12.48 20.56 18.01
C SER A 509 12.68 22.05 17.74
N LEU A 510 11.98 22.61 16.74
CA LEU A 510 11.37 23.92 16.95
C LEU A 510 10.75 23.79 18.34
N GLY A 511 11.39 24.45 19.31
CA GLY A 511 11.28 24.07 20.72
C GLY A 511 9.85 23.77 21.06
N ALA A 512 9.61 22.69 21.82
CA ALA A 512 8.29 22.40 22.35
C ALA A 512 7.64 23.75 22.74
N PRO A 513 6.48 24.12 22.16
CA PRO A 513 5.81 25.32 22.60
C PRO A 513 5.68 25.16 24.11
N ALA A 514 6.20 26.14 24.86
CA ALA A 514 6.08 26.14 26.32
C ALA A 514 4.65 25.72 26.69
N PRO A 515 4.45 24.86 27.71
CA PRO A 515 3.17 24.25 27.99
C PRO A 515 2.13 25.36 28.14
N ARG A 516 1.34 25.55 27.08
CA ARG A 516 0.16 26.40 27.14
C ARG A 516 -0.85 25.62 27.97
N PRO A 517 -1.38 26.21 29.05
CA PRO A 517 -2.31 25.51 29.90
C PRO A 517 -3.59 25.22 29.10
N GLY A 518 -3.85 23.93 28.84
CA GLY A 518 -5.08 23.39 28.27
C GLY A 518 -5.26 23.59 26.76
N VAL A 519 -4.96 22.56 25.97
CA VAL A 519 -5.48 22.47 24.59
C VAL A 519 -6.32 21.21 24.47
N THR A 520 -7.60 21.40 24.78
CA THR A 520 -8.69 20.77 24.05
C THR A 520 -8.57 21.14 22.57
N SER A 521 -8.96 20.21 21.70
CA SER A 521 -9.23 20.38 20.27
C SER A 521 -9.69 21.77 19.83
N GLU A 522 -8.80 22.63 19.31
CA GLU A 522 -9.20 23.75 18.45
C GLU A 522 -8.15 23.95 17.34
N GLY A 523 -8.46 23.40 16.15
CA GLY A 523 -8.00 23.98 14.88
C GLY A 523 -8.61 25.37 14.66
N PRO A 524 -8.49 25.99 13.46
CA PRO A 524 -9.05 27.32 13.20
C PRO A 524 -10.46 27.42 13.76
N GLN A 525 -10.72 28.48 14.54
CA GLN A 525 -12.03 28.71 15.14
C GLN A 525 -13.02 29.00 14.03
N LEU A 526 -13.70 27.94 13.59
CA LEU A 526 -14.83 28.06 12.69
C LEU A 526 -15.93 28.84 13.43
N PRO A 527 -16.54 29.86 12.80
CA PRO A 527 -17.67 30.56 13.40
C PRO A 527 -18.74 29.55 13.83
N SER A 528 -19.28 29.72 15.03
CA SER A 528 -20.29 28.80 15.58
C SER A 528 -21.60 28.78 14.77
N ALA A 529 -21.81 29.76 13.89
CA ALA A 529 -22.92 29.81 12.95
C ALA A 529 -22.50 30.56 11.69
N LEU A 530 -22.71 29.93 10.52
CA LEU A 530 -22.64 30.56 9.21
C LEU A 530 -24.02 30.52 8.55
N PRO A 531 -24.42 31.56 7.83
CA PRO A 531 -25.70 31.55 7.11
C PRO A 531 -25.84 30.31 6.22
N GLY A 532 -26.84 29.48 6.48
CA GLY A 532 -27.11 28.28 5.68
C GLY A 532 -26.25 27.05 5.99
N LEU A 533 -25.32 27.11 6.95
CA LEU A 533 -24.48 25.99 7.38
C LEU A 533 -24.57 25.75 8.90
N ASP A 534 -25.05 24.57 9.29
CA ASP A 534 -24.88 24.07 10.66
C ASP A 534 -23.48 23.46 10.80
N VAL A 535 -22.52 24.29 11.19
CA VAL A 535 -21.11 23.89 11.29
C VAL A 535 -20.88 22.82 12.35
N ALA A 536 -21.59 22.92 13.49
CA ALA A 536 -21.48 21.93 14.56
C ALA A 536 -22.08 20.57 14.14
N GLY A 537 -23.26 20.59 13.50
CA GLY A 537 -23.91 19.40 12.97
C GLY A 537 -23.15 18.76 11.80
N GLY A 538 -22.53 19.57 10.93
CA GLY A 538 -21.68 19.11 9.84
C GLY A 538 -20.41 18.44 10.34
N LEU A 539 -19.69 19.07 11.28
CA LEU A 539 -18.49 18.50 11.91
C LEU A 539 -18.76 17.18 12.64
N ALA A 540 -19.90 17.08 13.33
CA ALA A 540 -20.29 15.84 14.02
C ALA A 540 -20.54 14.67 13.05
N ARG A 541 -20.91 14.93 11.79
CA ARG A 541 -21.16 13.91 10.77
C ARG A 541 -19.90 13.38 10.10
N ILE A 542 -18.77 14.06 10.29
CA ILE A 542 -17.43 13.68 9.77
C ILE A 542 -16.42 13.47 10.91
N ASP A 543 -16.92 13.00 12.05
CA ASP A 543 -16.17 12.64 13.26
C ASP A 543 -15.22 13.74 13.80
N GLY A 544 -15.64 15.00 13.67
CA GLY A 544 -14.89 16.16 14.17
C GLY A 544 -13.70 16.57 13.32
N ASN A 545 -13.52 16.00 12.12
CA ASN A 545 -12.39 16.30 11.25
C ASN A 545 -12.54 17.68 10.55
N ARG A 546 -12.02 18.72 11.20
CA ARG A 546 -12.11 20.13 10.74
C ARG A 546 -11.43 20.39 9.38
N LEU A 547 -10.32 19.71 9.09
CA LEU A 547 -9.60 19.88 7.82
C LEU A 547 -10.35 19.26 6.64
N LEU A 548 -11.02 18.12 6.87
CA LEU A 548 -11.91 17.52 5.89
C LEU A 548 -13.16 18.40 5.67
N TYR A 549 -13.70 19.00 6.75
CA TYR A 549 -14.83 19.94 6.67
C TYR A 549 -14.54 21.12 5.75
N LEU A 550 -13.40 21.80 5.97
CA LEU A 550 -12.97 22.94 5.16
C LEU A 550 -12.79 22.57 3.68
N ARG A 551 -12.17 21.40 3.40
CA ARG A 551 -12.02 20.89 2.03
C ARG A 551 -13.35 20.61 1.33
N LEU A 552 -14.32 20.03 2.04
CA LEU A 552 -15.64 19.72 1.47
C LEU A 552 -16.47 20.99 1.21
N ILE A 553 -16.33 22.01 2.06
CA ILE A 553 -16.97 23.32 1.87
C ILE A 553 -16.42 24.02 0.62
N GLY A 554 -15.09 24.07 0.44
CA GLY A 554 -14.48 24.68 -0.75
C GLY A 554 -14.89 23.98 -2.05
N LYS A 555 -15.03 22.64 -2.02
CA LYS A 555 -15.52 21.86 -3.17
C LYS A 555 -16.94 22.23 -3.61
N ILE A 556 -17.84 22.63 -2.70
CA ILE A 556 -19.17 23.12 -3.10
C ILE A 556 -19.06 24.42 -3.91
N GLY A 557 -18.24 25.36 -3.45
CA GLY A 557 -18.04 26.65 -4.12
C GLY A 557 -17.49 26.48 -5.54
N GLN A 558 -16.45 25.66 -5.70
CA GLN A 558 -15.74 25.50 -6.97
C GLN A 558 -16.47 24.60 -7.97
N ARG A 559 -17.08 23.49 -7.52
CA ARG A 559 -17.63 22.45 -8.42
C ARG A 559 -19.13 22.58 -8.67
N TYR A 560 -19.88 23.12 -7.71
CA TYR A 560 -21.35 23.15 -7.79
C TYR A 560 -21.90 24.59 -7.83
N GLY A 561 -21.03 25.60 -8.01
CA GLY A 561 -21.43 27.00 -8.13
C GLY A 561 -22.44 27.25 -9.26
N SER A 562 -22.31 26.54 -10.38
CA SER A 562 -23.19 26.63 -11.54
C SER A 562 -24.37 25.64 -11.51
N ALA A 563 -24.53 24.84 -10.45
CA ALA A 563 -25.53 23.76 -10.42
C ALA A 563 -26.98 24.25 -10.59
N HIS A 564 -27.27 25.50 -10.19
CA HIS A 564 -28.58 26.13 -10.41
C HIS A 564 -28.86 26.40 -11.90
N GLU A 565 -27.89 26.94 -12.62
CA GLU A 565 -27.99 27.24 -14.04
C GLU A 565 -28.05 25.95 -14.86
N GLU A 566 -27.25 24.96 -14.44
CA GLU A 566 -27.21 23.65 -15.09
C GLU A 566 -28.51 22.87 -14.90
N LEU A 567 -29.09 22.85 -13.69
CA LEU A 567 -30.42 22.27 -13.50
C LEU A 567 -31.49 22.98 -14.34
N ARG A 568 -31.41 24.31 -14.48
CA ARG A 568 -32.32 25.06 -15.35
C ARG A 568 -32.16 24.69 -16.82
N ARG A 569 -30.92 24.51 -17.30
CA ARG A 569 -30.59 24.05 -18.66
C ARG A 569 -31.14 22.66 -18.93
N LEU A 570 -30.85 21.70 -18.04
CA LEU A 570 -31.28 20.30 -18.16
C LEU A 570 -32.82 20.17 -18.13
N LEU A 571 -33.51 20.93 -17.27
CA LEU A 571 -34.96 20.98 -17.28
C LEU A 571 -35.50 21.55 -18.61
N ALA A 572 -34.92 22.64 -19.12
CA ALA A 572 -35.32 23.24 -20.39
C ALA A 572 -35.15 22.28 -21.58
N ALA A 573 -34.03 21.55 -21.62
CA ALA A 573 -33.69 20.54 -22.62
C ALA A 573 -34.52 19.24 -22.50
N GLY A 574 -35.20 19.02 -21.38
CA GLY A 574 -35.99 17.80 -21.14
C GLY A 574 -35.18 16.61 -20.63
N GLU A 575 -33.93 16.82 -20.22
CA GLU A 575 -32.99 15.81 -19.74
C GLU A 575 -33.23 15.52 -18.24
N LEU A 576 -34.41 14.95 -17.94
CA LEU A 576 -34.92 14.82 -16.56
C LEU A 576 -34.07 13.87 -15.69
N GLU A 577 -33.45 12.85 -16.27
CA GLU A 577 -32.60 11.91 -15.53
C GLU A 577 -31.30 12.57 -15.06
N GLU A 578 -30.67 13.37 -15.91
CA GLU A 578 -29.46 14.14 -15.57
C GLU A 578 -29.74 15.22 -14.55
N ALA A 579 -30.86 15.93 -14.71
CA ALA A 579 -31.33 16.86 -13.70
C ALA A 579 -31.57 16.17 -12.35
N THR A 580 -32.11 14.94 -12.35
CA THR A 580 -32.34 14.15 -11.14
C THR A 580 -31.03 13.76 -10.48
N ARG A 581 -30.03 13.32 -11.26
CA ARG A 581 -28.70 12.96 -10.74
C ARG A 581 -27.98 14.16 -10.14
N LEU A 582 -28.03 15.32 -10.79
CA LEU A 582 -27.41 16.55 -10.30
C LEU A 582 -28.06 17.01 -8.98
N ALA A 583 -29.40 17.03 -8.91
CA ALA A 583 -30.13 17.35 -7.68
C ALA A 583 -29.84 16.37 -6.54
N HIS A 584 -29.77 15.06 -6.84
CA HIS A 584 -29.41 14.02 -5.87
C HIS A 584 -27.99 14.21 -5.32
N THR A 585 -27.04 14.54 -6.19
CA THR A 585 -25.63 14.77 -5.82
C THR A 585 -25.50 15.98 -4.90
N VAL A 586 -26.10 17.12 -5.25
CA VAL A 586 -26.06 18.34 -4.42
C VAL A 586 -26.75 18.10 -3.06
N LYS A 587 -27.86 17.35 -3.03
CA LYS A 587 -28.52 16.94 -1.78
C LYS A 587 -27.61 16.13 -0.87
N GLY A 588 -26.86 15.18 -1.42
CA GLY A 588 -25.92 14.34 -0.65
C GLY A 588 -24.80 15.18 -0.02
N VAL A 589 -24.16 16.04 -0.81
CA VAL A 589 -23.07 16.89 -0.33
C VAL A 589 -23.57 17.93 0.68
N ALA A 590 -24.73 18.55 0.44
CA ALA A 590 -25.35 19.48 1.38
C ALA A 590 -25.70 18.81 2.73
N GLY A 591 -26.09 17.54 2.70
CA GLY A 591 -26.34 16.74 3.90
C GLY A 591 -25.10 16.54 4.77
N ASN A 592 -23.95 16.28 4.16
CA ASN A 592 -22.70 16.07 4.89
C ASN A 592 -22.15 17.35 5.52
N LEU A 593 -22.41 18.51 4.90
CA LEU A 593 -21.93 19.81 5.37
C LEU A 593 -22.82 20.47 6.43
N GLY A 594 -23.97 19.88 6.76
CA GLY A 594 -24.96 20.50 7.64
C GLY A 594 -25.75 21.64 6.96
N ALA A 595 -25.76 21.71 5.62
CA ALA A 595 -26.51 22.69 4.84
C ALA A 595 -27.99 22.25 4.68
N THR A 596 -28.71 22.18 5.81
CA THR A 596 -30.05 21.57 5.90
C THR A 596 -31.09 22.17 4.96
N LYS A 597 -31.05 23.50 4.74
CA LYS A 597 -31.96 24.20 3.82
C LYS A 597 -31.66 23.87 2.35
N LEU A 598 -30.39 23.81 1.96
CA LEU A 598 -29.98 23.41 0.61
C LEU A 598 -30.31 21.94 0.37
N GLN A 599 -30.08 21.08 1.37
CA GLN A 599 -30.44 19.67 1.31
C GLN A 599 -31.95 19.46 1.09
N ALA A 600 -32.79 20.24 1.80
CA ALA A 600 -34.23 20.19 1.64
C ALA A 600 -34.67 20.66 0.24
N ALA A 601 -34.17 21.81 -0.22
CA ALA A 601 -34.50 22.36 -1.55
C ALA A 601 -34.04 21.42 -2.68
N ALA A 602 -32.84 20.85 -2.59
CA ALA A 602 -32.35 19.85 -3.55
C ALA A 602 -33.21 18.58 -3.54
N GLY A 603 -33.69 18.16 -2.36
CA GLY A 603 -34.62 17.04 -2.21
C GLY A 603 -36.02 17.29 -2.77
N GLU A 604 -36.51 18.53 -2.73
CA GLU A 604 -37.78 18.91 -3.36
C GLU A 604 -37.67 18.88 -4.90
N VAL A 605 -36.58 19.42 -5.46
CA VAL A 605 -36.30 19.35 -6.90
C VAL A 605 -36.13 17.89 -7.36
N GLU A 606 -35.32 17.10 -6.66
CA GLU A 606 -35.13 15.67 -6.93
C GLU A 606 -36.46 14.89 -6.84
N GLY A 607 -37.26 15.15 -5.81
CA GLY A 607 -38.53 14.47 -5.58
C GLY A 607 -39.57 14.78 -6.65
N ALA A 608 -39.66 16.05 -7.08
CA ALA A 608 -40.54 16.47 -8.17
C ALA A 608 -40.12 15.83 -9.51
N LEU A 609 -38.82 15.76 -9.79
CA LEU A 609 -38.30 15.12 -10.99
C LEU A 609 -38.59 13.61 -11.03
N ARG A 610 -38.39 12.90 -9.91
CA ARG A 610 -38.71 11.46 -9.81
C ARG A 610 -40.21 11.15 -9.98
N ARG A 611 -41.10 12.09 -9.65
CA ARG A 611 -42.55 11.96 -9.86
C ARG A 611 -43.01 12.43 -11.25
N GLY A 612 -42.08 12.90 -12.09
CA GLY A 612 -42.39 13.47 -13.40
C GLY A 612 -43.08 14.84 -13.35
N GLU A 613 -43.06 15.51 -12.20
CA GLU A 613 -43.75 16.80 -11.96
C GLU A 613 -42.84 17.97 -12.36
N ARG A 614 -42.57 18.13 -13.67
CA ARG A 614 -41.63 19.14 -14.21
C ARG A 614 -41.92 20.55 -13.72
N ALA A 615 -43.18 20.99 -13.72
CA ALA A 615 -43.56 22.33 -13.27
C ALA A 615 -43.26 22.55 -11.76
N ALA A 616 -43.32 21.50 -10.94
CA ALA A 616 -42.95 21.57 -9.52
C ALA A 616 -41.43 21.58 -9.34
N ALA A 617 -40.68 20.87 -10.18
CA ALA A 617 -39.21 20.94 -10.19
C ALA A 617 -38.70 22.32 -10.63
N GLU A 618 -39.30 22.92 -11.66
CA GLU A 618 -38.99 24.28 -12.13
C GLU A 618 -39.30 25.33 -11.05
N ALA A 619 -40.41 25.18 -10.33
CA ALA A 619 -40.75 26.06 -9.20
C ALA A 619 -39.77 25.90 -8.02
N GLY A 620 -39.19 24.71 -7.84
CA GLY A 620 -38.20 24.41 -6.80
C GLY A 620 -36.78 24.93 -7.08
N LEU A 621 -36.49 25.35 -8.32
CA LEU A 621 -35.16 25.86 -8.69
C LEU A 621 -34.82 27.18 -7.99
N GLU A 622 -35.76 28.13 -7.90
CA GLU A 622 -35.47 29.42 -7.26
C GLU A 622 -35.11 29.29 -5.76
N PRO A 623 -35.84 28.52 -4.95
CA PRO A 623 -35.42 28.17 -3.58
C PRO A 623 -34.06 27.45 -3.52
N PHE A 624 -33.80 26.52 -4.44
CA PHE A 624 -32.54 25.79 -4.52
C PHE A 624 -31.35 26.72 -4.80
N GLY A 625 -31.44 27.56 -5.83
CA GLY A 625 -30.41 28.53 -6.20
C GLY A 625 -30.14 29.55 -5.08
N SER A 626 -31.19 30.03 -4.42
CA SER A 626 -31.06 30.94 -3.28
C SER A 626 -30.31 30.29 -2.11
N CYS A 627 -30.62 29.04 -1.78
CA CYS A 627 -29.93 28.31 -0.71
C CYS A 627 -28.47 28.01 -1.08
N LEU A 628 -28.22 27.66 -2.34
CA LEU A 628 -26.89 27.35 -2.86
C LEU A 628 -25.98 28.58 -2.81
N GLN A 629 -26.47 29.75 -3.23
CA GLN A 629 -25.70 31.01 -3.13
C GLN A 629 -25.34 31.38 -1.69
N VAL A 630 -26.24 31.14 -0.73
CA VAL A 630 -25.97 31.39 0.69
C VAL A 630 -24.86 30.49 1.23
N VAL A 631 -24.84 29.22 0.83
CA VAL A 631 -23.78 28.26 1.20
C VAL A 631 -22.44 28.63 0.54
N ILE A 632 -22.46 29.04 -0.73
CA ILE A 632 -21.25 29.48 -1.46
C ILE A 632 -20.67 30.76 -0.85
N ALA A 633 -21.51 31.73 -0.51
CA ALA A 633 -21.06 32.96 0.16
C ALA A 633 -20.39 32.66 1.52
N SER A 634 -20.97 31.72 2.28
CA SER A 634 -20.41 31.27 3.55
C SER A 634 -19.12 30.46 3.38
N ALA A 635 -19.00 29.68 2.30
CA ALA A 635 -17.77 28.97 1.94
C ALA A 635 -16.64 29.95 1.61
N ALA A 636 -16.92 30.98 0.81
CA ALA A 636 -15.96 32.02 0.46
C ALA A 636 -15.57 32.90 1.66
N GLU A 637 -16.44 33.06 2.65
CA GLU A 637 -16.13 33.73 3.92
C GLU A 637 -15.20 32.89 4.80
N LEU A 638 -15.40 31.57 4.83
CA LEU A 638 -14.52 30.63 5.52
C LEU A 638 -13.13 30.51 4.88
N GLU A 639 -13.06 30.49 3.56
CA GLU A 639 -11.78 30.46 2.82
C GLU A 639 -11.00 31.76 3.05
N ARG A 640 -11.67 32.92 3.01
CA ARG A 640 -11.04 34.21 3.35
C ARG A 640 -10.62 34.29 4.81
N ALA A 641 -11.38 33.72 5.74
CA ALA A 641 -10.99 33.66 7.15
C ALA A 641 -9.79 32.72 7.39
N ALA A 642 -9.66 31.66 6.60
CA ALA A 642 -8.52 30.74 6.64
C ALA A 642 -7.26 31.35 5.98
N GLN A 643 -7.41 32.16 4.93
CA GLN A 643 -6.32 32.86 4.24
C GLN A 643 -5.88 34.14 4.98
N GLY A 644 -6.82 34.87 5.61
CA GLY A 644 -6.54 36.10 6.36
C GLY A 644 -5.71 35.91 7.64
N SER A 645 -5.56 34.67 8.14
CA SER A 645 -4.59 34.33 9.19
C SER A 645 -3.14 34.26 8.68
N ASP A 646 -2.93 34.08 7.37
CA ASP A 646 -1.61 34.08 6.73
C ASP A 646 -1.25 35.46 6.13
N GLU A 647 -2.23 36.31 5.81
CA GLU A 647 -2.01 37.61 5.16
C GLU A 647 -1.47 38.73 6.07
N ALA A 648 -1.47 38.57 7.40
CA ALA A 648 -0.82 39.55 8.31
C ALA A 648 0.72 39.60 8.17
N SER A 649 1.31 38.69 7.38
CA SER A 649 2.76 38.63 7.12
C SER A 649 3.14 38.92 5.66
N ALA A 650 2.18 39.26 4.79
CA ALA A 650 2.42 39.41 3.35
C ALA A 650 1.81 40.69 2.74
N GLU A 651 1.88 41.82 3.43
CA GLU A 651 1.82 43.12 2.75
C GLU A 651 3.18 43.42 2.10
N THR A 652 3.34 43.04 0.83
CA THR A 652 3.88 43.90 -0.25
C THR A 652 3.91 43.12 -1.57
N GLY A 653 3.05 43.50 -2.53
CA GLY A 653 3.39 43.40 -3.97
C GLY A 653 2.42 42.70 -4.92
N ILE A 654 1.53 43.53 -5.50
CA ILE A 654 1.00 43.50 -6.89
C ILE A 654 -0.36 42.81 -7.15
N SER A 655 -1.29 43.71 -7.52
CA SER A 655 -2.69 43.66 -7.98
C SER A 655 -3.06 42.74 -9.16
N GLU A 656 -4.32 42.29 -9.15
CA GLU A 656 -5.12 41.70 -10.24
C GLU A 656 -5.33 42.63 -11.46
N GLY A 657 -5.65 42.04 -12.63
CA GLY A 657 -6.19 42.72 -13.81
C GLY A 657 -6.84 41.77 -14.83
N SER A 658 -8.15 41.91 -15.03
CA SER A 658 -8.99 41.22 -16.02
C SER A 658 -8.83 41.80 -17.43
N GLY A 659 -8.32 41.01 -18.37
CA GLY A 659 -8.31 41.23 -19.83
C GLY A 659 -7.76 39.99 -20.52
N GLU A 660 -8.36 39.55 -21.64
CA GLU A 660 -7.82 38.41 -22.40
C GLU A 660 -6.36 38.70 -22.79
N PRO A 661 -5.41 37.78 -22.50
CA PRO A 661 -4.00 38.02 -22.74
C PRO A 661 -3.72 38.23 -24.22
N ALA A 662 -2.84 39.19 -24.53
CA ALA A 662 -2.35 39.40 -25.89
C ALA A 662 -1.64 38.13 -26.38
N LEU A 663 -1.72 37.83 -27.69
CA LEU A 663 -1.09 36.64 -28.26
C LEU A 663 0.44 36.71 -28.08
N ALA A 664 0.96 35.94 -27.14
CA ALA A 664 2.39 35.81 -26.88
C ALA A 664 2.96 34.76 -27.83
N VAL A 665 3.35 35.16 -29.05
CA VAL A 665 3.71 34.26 -30.16
C VAL A 665 4.72 33.16 -29.75
N SER A 666 5.74 33.48 -28.95
CA SER A 666 6.74 32.48 -28.53
C SER A 666 6.19 31.48 -27.51
N GLU A 667 5.34 31.93 -26.58
CA GLU A 667 4.75 31.10 -25.53
C GLU A 667 3.61 30.25 -26.09
N ALA A 668 2.77 30.83 -26.96
CA ALA A 668 1.75 30.11 -27.70
C ALA A 668 2.37 29.04 -28.61
N ALA A 669 3.47 29.34 -29.33
CA ALA A 669 4.14 28.34 -30.16
C ALA A 669 4.78 27.21 -29.32
N ALA A 670 5.25 27.50 -28.10
CA ALA A 670 5.79 26.48 -27.19
C ALA A 670 4.67 25.58 -26.64
N ALA A 671 3.57 26.17 -26.17
CA ALA A 671 2.42 25.45 -25.65
C ALA A 671 1.74 24.59 -26.74
N LEU A 672 1.59 25.11 -27.97
CA LEU A 672 1.04 24.34 -29.09
C LEU A 672 1.96 23.19 -29.53
N ARG A 673 3.28 23.29 -29.34
CA ARG A 673 4.21 22.17 -29.57
C ARG A 673 4.10 21.11 -28.50
N ALA A 674 4.00 21.51 -27.24
CA ALA A 674 3.73 20.59 -26.14
C ALA A 674 2.39 19.86 -26.36
N LEU A 675 1.39 20.58 -26.85
CA LEU A 675 0.10 20.01 -27.22
C LEU A 675 0.19 18.99 -28.36
N ILE A 676 0.97 19.27 -29.41
CA ILE A 676 1.22 18.33 -30.51
C ILE A 676 1.92 17.06 -30.00
N GLU A 677 2.93 17.19 -29.15
CA GLU A 677 3.65 16.02 -28.61
C GLU A 677 2.76 15.18 -27.70
N ALA A 678 2.02 15.80 -26.78
CA ALA A 678 1.05 15.09 -25.94
C ALA A 678 -0.04 14.39 -26.77
N ALA A 679 -0.52 15.02 -27.85
CA ALA A 679 -1.50 14.42 -28.74
C ALA A 679 -0.91 13.22 -29.53
N ARG A 680 0.33 13.31 -30.02
CA ARG A 680 1.02 12.17 -30.66
C ARG A 680 1.23 10.99 -29.72
N GLU A 681 1.39 11.27 -28.43
CA GLU A 681 1.55 10.26 -27.38
C GLU A 681 0.20 9.72 -26.87
N GLY A 682 -0.93 10.29 -27.33
CA GLY A 682 -2.27 9.93 -26.85
C GLY A 682 -2.52 10.32 -25.39
N ASP A 683 -1.71 11.23 -24.84
CA ASP A 683 -1.81 11.71 -23.46
C ASP A 683 -2.85 12.83 -23.36
N LEU A 684 -4.09 12.45 -23.01
CA LEU A 684 -5.18 13.40 -22.85
C LEU A 684 -4.91 14.43 -21.73
N THR A 685 -4.29 14.00 -20.63
CA THR A 685 -4.03 14.88 -19.49
C THR A 685 -2.98 15.92 -19.87
N GLY A 686 -1.89 15.49 -20.52
CA GLY A 686 -0.90 16.40 -21.10
C GLY A 686 -1.49 17.33 -22.16
N CYS A 687 -2.43 16.85 -22.98
CA CYS A 687 -3.15 17.70 -23.94
C CYS A 687 -4.01 18.77 -23.24
N GLN A 688 -4.67 18.42 -22.14
CA GLN A 688 -5.50 19.37 -21.37
C GLN A 688 -4.65 20.45 -20.70
N ASP A 689 -3.52 20.07 -20.11
CA ASP A 689 -2.59 21.01 -19.49
C ASP A 689 -1.97 21.95 -20.53
N ALA A 690 -1.51 21.42 -21.66
CA ALA A 690 -0.95 22.22 -22.75
C ALA A 690 -2.01 23.12 -23.43
N LEU A 691 -3.29 22.72 -23.48
CA LEU A 691 -4.39 23.57 -23.92
C LEU A 691 -4.62 24.76 -22.97
N VAL A 692 -4.53 24.55 -21.65
CA VAL A 692 -4.64 25.63 -20.66
C VAL A 692 -3.51 26.63 -20.83
N GLU A 693 -2.27 26.15 -21.01
CA GLU A 693 -1.12 27.02 -21.29
C GLU A 693 -1.26 27.77 -22.63
N ALA A 694 -1.71 27.09 -23.69
CA ALA A 694 -1.94 27.71 -24.99
C ALA A 694 -3.02 28.80 -24.92
N ARG A 695 -4.13 28.55 -24.20
CA ARG A 695 -5.19 29.55 -23.94
C ARG A 695 -4.65 30.73 -23.12
N GLY A 696 -3.83 30.46 -22.11
CA GLY A 696 -3.16 31.48 -21.29
C GLY A 696 -2.20 32.37 -22.09
N ALA A 697 -1.56 31.82 -23.13
CA ALA A 697 -0.71 32.56 -24.06
C ALA A 697 -1.48 33.29 -25.19
N GLY A 698 -2.82 33.27 -25.15
CA GLY A 698 -3.68 33.96 -26.11
C GLY A 698 -3.96 33.19 -27.41
N ALA A 699 -3.67 31.88 -27.48
CA ALA A 699 -3.85 31.04 -28.69
C ALA A 699 -5.29 31.00 -29.22
N ARG A 700 -6.29 31.39 -28.41
CA ARG A 700 -7.69 31.55 -28.87
C ARG A 700 -7.85 32.57 -30.01
N ARG A 701 -6.89 33.51 -30.16
CA ARG A 701 -6.84 34.49 -31.26
C ARG A 701 -6.40 33.89 -32.60
N LEU A 702 -5.90 32.66 -32.61
CA LEU A 702 -5.54 31.90 -33.81
C LEU A 702 -6.76 31.37 -34.59
N GLY A 703 -7.97 31.67 -34.08
CA GLY A 703 -9.21 31.50 -34.81
C GLY A 703 -9.70 30.05 -34.83
N GLU A 704 -10.33 29.69 -35.94
CA GLU A 704 -11.11 28.45 -36.08
C GLU A 704 -10.26 27.19 -36.01
N ALA A 705 -9.05 27.20 -36.58
CA ALA A 705 -8.18 26.04 -36.61
C ALA A 705 -7.73 25.58 -35.20
N PHE A 706 -7.48 26.53 -34.28
CA PHE A 706 -7.17 26.18 -32.89
C PHE A 706 -8.40 25.63 -32.15
N ARG A 707 -9.60 26.16 -32.43
CA ARG A 707 -10.85 25.63 -31.87
C ARG A 707 -11.19 24.23 -32.38
N GLN A 708 -10.93 23.95 -33.66
CA GLN A 708 -11.11 22.62 -34.24
C GLN A 708 -10.14 21.62 -33.62
N ALA A 709 -8.87 21.99 -33.45
CA ALA A 709 -7.90 21.15 -32.75
C ALA A 709 -8.30 20.87 -31.29
N GLU A 710 -8.81 21.88 -30.58
CA GLU A 710 -9.35 21.75 -29.22
C GLU A 710 -10.51 20.75 -29.18
N GLY A 711 -11.45 20.82 -30.14
CA GLY A 711 -12.54 19.85 -30.28
C GLY A 711 -12.06 18.44 -30.61
N SER A 712 -11.08 18.29 -31.52
CA SER A 712 -10.49 16.98 -31.85
C SER A 712 -9.80 16.33 -30.64
N ILE A 713 -9.19 17.12 -29.75
CA ILE A 713 -8.62 16.61 -28.49
C ILE A 713 -9.72 16.15 -27.53
N GLU A 714 -10.82 16.91 -27.41
CA GLU A 714 -11.97 16.54 -26.58
C GLU A 714 -12.66 15.26 -27.08
N ASP A 715 -12.65 15.04 -28.40
CA ASP A 715 -13.20 13.84 -29.06
C ASP A 715 -12.19 12.68 -29.18
N TYR A 716 -11.01 12.78 -28.53
CA TYR A 716 -9.91 11.80 -28.58
C TYR A 716 -9.33 11.52 -29.99
N ALA A 717 -9.60 12.41 -30.95
CA ALA A 717 -9.07 12.39 -32.31
C ALA A 717 -7.69 13.07 -32.36
N PHE A 718 -6.71 12.49 -31.66
CA PHE A 718 -5.40 13.14 -31.46
C PHE A 718 -4.59 13.33 -32.75
N GLU A 719 -4.68 12.41 -33.71
CA GLU A 719 -4.01 12.56 -35.00
C GLU A 719 -4.56 13.77 -35.80
N GLU A 720 -5.88 13.96 -35.79
CA GLU A 720 -6.55 15.09 -36.44
C GLU A 720 -6.18 16.41 -35.75
N ALA A 721 -6.10 16.41 -34.41
CA ALA A 721 -5.62 17.56 -33.65
C ALA A 721 -4.18 17.94 -34.03
N VAL A 722 -3.29 16.95 -34.19
CA VAL A 722 -1.89 17.18 -34.60
C VAL A 722 -1.83 17.78 -36.01
N GLU A 723 -2.61 17.25 -36.97
CA GLU A 723 -2.67 17.77 -38.34
C GLU A 723 -3.17 19.23 -38.40
N LEU A 724 -4.07 19.62 -37.51
CA LEU A 724 -4.57 20.99 -37.39
C LEU A 724 -3.59 21.94 -36.70
N LEU A 725 -2.82 21.44 -35.72
CA LEU A 725 -1.91 22.25 -34.89
C LEU A 725 -0.55 22.51 -35.56
N GLU A 726 0.00 21.55 -36.31
CA GLU A 726 1.31 21.69 -36.96
C GLU A 726 1.40 22.91 -37.91
N PRO A 727 0.41 23.17 -38.79
CA PRO A 727 0.41 24.35 -39.65
C PRO A 727 0.31 25.65 -38.87
N LEU A 728 -0.42 25.66 -37.73
CA LEU A 728 -0.57 26.84 -36.88
C LEU A 728 0.74 27.22 -36.21
N VAL A 729 1.46 26.25 -35.67
CA VAL A 729 2.80 26.47 -35.08
C VAL A 729 3.78 26.97 -36.14
N ALA A 730 3.76 26.37 -37.33
CA ALA A 730 4.62 26.78 -38.44
C ALA A 730 4.28 28.18 -38.98
N GLY A 731 3.00 28.57 -38.96
CA GLY A 731 2.53 29.90 -39.33
C GLY A 731 2.89 30.96 -38.29
N LEU A 732 2.72 30.66 -37.00
CA LEU A 732 3.09 31.54 -35.88
C LEU A 732 4.56 31.95 -35.95
N LEU A 733 5.44 30.97 -36.18
CA LEU A 733 6.89 31.18 -36.19
C LEU A 733 7.39 31.91 -37.44
N ARG A 734 6.60 31.91 -38.53
CA ARG A 734 6.88 32.67 -39.76
C ARG A 734 6.25 34.07 -39.77
N GLY A 735 5.40 34.39 -38.79
CA GLY A 735 4.69 35.66 -38.71
C GLY A 735 3.58 35.80 -39.76
N GLU A 736 3.05 34.69 -40.26
CA GLU A 736 2.05 34.65 -41.35
C GLU A 736 0.60 34.54 -40.84
N VAL A 737 0.38 34.47 -39.52
CA VAL A 737 -0.96 34.32 -38.92
C VAL A 737 -1.47 35.69 -38.48
N GLU A 738 -2.48 36.21 -39.19
CA GLU A 738 -3.18 37.43 -38.80
C GLU A 738 -4.15 37.16 -37.62
N GLU A 739 -4.18 38.06 -36.63
CA GLU A 739 -5.11 37.98 -35.49
C GLU A 739 -6.56 38.01 -35.99
N SER A 740 -7.31 36.94 -35.74
CA SER A 740 -8.74 36.90 -36.04
C SER A 740 -9.52 37.69 -34.99
N ALA A 741 -10.06 38.84 -35.38
CA ALA A 741 -10.76 39.78 -34.49
C ALA A 741 -12.25 39.46 -34.23
N ASP A 742 -12.75 38.29 -34.61
CA ASP A 742 -14.17 37.97 -34.42
C ASP A 742 -14.38 36.48 -34.12
N ALA A 743 -14.83 36.16 -32.91
CA ALA A 743 -15.25 34.82 -32.51
C ALA A 743 -16.67 34.89 -31.92
N SER A 744 -17.66 34.73 -32.80
CA SER A 744 -19.03 34.30 -32.46
C SER A 744 -19.15 32.81 -32.80
N PRO A 745 -19.96 32.01 -32.06
CA PRO A 745 -19.97 30.55 -32.23
C PRO A 745 -20.95 30.10 -33.32
N ALA A 746 -20.51 29.25 -34.27
CA ALA A 746 -21.40 28.47 -35.14
C ALA A 746 -20.75 27.14 -35.63
N GLU A 747 -21.44 26.03 -35.31
CA GLU A 747 -21.63 24.73 -36.02
C GLU A 747 -20.49 23.72 -36.33
N SER A 748 -20.48 22.64 -35.51
CA SER A 748 -20.14 21.20 -35.72
C SER A 748 -19.37 20.71 -36.97
N GLY A 749 -18.21 20.09 -36.74
CA GLY A 749 -17.39 19.40 -37.76
C GLY A 749 -17.41 17.86 -37.67
N GLU A 750 -18.45 17.19 -38.20
CA GLU A 750 -18.35 15.77 -38.56
C GLU A 750 -17.92 15.61 -40.03
N PRO A 751 -16.97 14.71 -40.37
CA PRO A 751 -16.57 14.46 -41.76
C PRO A 751 -17.76 14.03 -42.63
N ALA A 752 -17.75 14.46 -43.89
CA ALA A 752 -18.80 14.11 -44.85
C ALA A 752 -18.79 12.60 -45.14
N LEU A 753 -19.97 11.98 -45.21
CA LEU A 753 -20.11 10.55 -45.50
C LEU A 753 -19.57 10.22 -46.89
N ASN A 754 -18.49 9.44 -46.96
CA ASN A 754 -17.97 8.85 -48.18
C ASN A 754 -18.55 7.44 -48.31
N ALA A 755 -19.63 7.29 -49.09
CA ALA A 755 -20.39 6.05 -49.18
C ALA A 755 -19.55 4.84 -49.64
N ASP A 756 -18.60 5.04 -50.55
CA ASP A 756 -17.74 3.95 -51.05
C ASP A 756 -16.75 3.48 -49.99
N ARG A 757 -16.07 4.40 -49.30
CA ARG A 757 -15.15 4.04 -48.19
C ARG A 757 -15.90 3.45 -47.00
N ALA A 758 -17.06 4.02 -46.67
CA ALA A 758 -17.91 3.51 -45.60
C ALA A 758 -18.40 2.10 -45.93
N GLY A 759 -18.80 1.84 -47.18
CA GLY A 759 -19.22 0.51 -47.61
C GLY A 759 -18.11 -0.54 -47.53
N VAL A 760 -16.87 -0.18 -47.85
CA VAL A 760 -15.71 -1.09 -47.70
C VAL A 760 -15.43 -1.38 -46.22
N ALA A 761 -15.43 -0.34 -45.38
CA ALA A 761 -15.17 -0.49 -43.95
C ALA A 761 -16.28 -1.29 -43.24
N LEU A 762 -17.56 -1.03 -43.55
CA LEU A 762 -18.68 -1.80 -43.00
C LEU A 762 -18.64 -3.27 -43.42
N ARG A 763 -18.20 -3.59 -44.64
CA ARG A 763 -18.02 -4.98 -45.07
C ARG A 763 -16.91 -5.68 -44.28
N ALA A 764 -15.76 -5.04 -44.12
CA ALA A 764 -14.66 -5.58 -43.31
C ALA A 764 -15.08 -5.77 -41.84
N LEU A 765 -15.89 -4.85 -41.33
CA LEU A 765 -16.45 -4.92 -39.98
C LEU A 765 -17.39 -6.11 -39.79
N ILE A 766 -18.28 -6.35 -40.76
CA ILE A 766 -19.18 -7.52 -40.76
C ILE A 766 -18.37 -8.82 -40.82
N GLU A 767 -17.38 -8.91 -41.73
CA GLU A 767 -16.54 -10.11 -41.88
C GLU A 767 -15.75 -10.41 -40.58
N ALA A 768 -15.24 -9.39 -39.91
CA ALA A 768 -14.55 -9.54 -38.62
C ALA A 768 -15.51 -9.96 -37.49
N ALA A 769 -16.72 -9.41 -37.47
CA ALA A 769 -17.73 -9.75 -36.48
C ALA A 769 -18.24 -11.19 -36.65
N GLU A 770 -18.50 -11.64 -37.88
CA GLU A 770 -18.86 -13.04 -38.20
C GLU A 770 -17.75 -14.03 -37.80
N ALA A 771 -16.49 -13.60 -37.87
CA ALA A 771 -15.33 -14.39 -37.44
C ALA A 771 -15.11 -14.38 -35.91
N GLY A 772 -15.84 -13.54 -35.17
CA GLY A 772 -15.61 -13.30 -33.73
C GLY A 772 -14.27 -12.63 -33.44
N ASP A 773 -13.71 -11.89 -34.40
CA ASP A 773 -12.43 -11.21 -34.30
C ASP A 773 -12.61 -9.76 -33.81
N LEU A 774 -12.50 -9.56 -32.51
CA LEU A 774 -12.64 -8.22 -31.89
C LEU A 774 -11.58 -7.24 -32.41
N SER A 775 -10.34 -7.69 -32.62
CA SER A 775 -9.25 -6.82 -33.08
C SER A 775 -9.54 -6.33 -34.49
N GLY A 776 -9.97 -7.24 -35.38
CA GLY A 776 -10.41 -6.89 -36.72
C GLY A 776 -11.62 -5.95 -36.73
N CYS A 777 -12.55 -6.11 -35.77
CA CYS A 777 -13.70 -5.20 -35.64
C CYS A 777 -13.28 -3.79 -35.23
N GLN A 778 -12.33 -3.65 -34.30
CA GLN A 778 -11.84 -2.35 -33.84
C GLN A 778 -11.12 -1.61 -34.98
N ASP A 779 -10.30 -2.31 -35.76
CA ASP A 779 -9.61 -1.72 -36.93
C ASP A 779 -10.60 -1.25 -38.00
N ALA A 780 -11.62 -2.06 -38.30
CA ALA A 780 -12.63 -1.71 -39.30
C ALA A 780 -13.57 -0.57 -38.83
N LEU A 781 -13.82 -0.43 -37.53
CA LEU A 781 -14.58 0.69 -36.95
C LEU A 781 -13.86 2.03 -37.11
N VAL A 782 -12.54 2.06 -36.94
CA VAL A 782 -11.74 3.26 -37.16
C VAL A 782 -11.86 3.75 -38.61
N GLU A 783 -11.73 2.83 -39.58
CA GLU A 783 -11.91 3.17 -41.01
C GLU A 783 -13.35 3.60 -41.33
N ALA A 784 -14.37 2.98 -40.70
CA ALA A 784 -15.76 3.37 -40.90
C ALA A 784 -16.04 4.79 -40.36
N ARG A 785 -15.51 5.13 -39.18
CA ARG A 785 -15.59 6.49 -38.61
C ARG A 785 -14.90 7.52 -39.51
N ALA A 786 -13.69 7.21 -39.98
CA ALA A 786 -12.95 8.07 -40.91
C ALA A 786 -13.68 8.29 -42.24
N ALA A 787 -14.52 7.34 -42.66
CA ALA A 787 -15.38 7.47 -43.83
C ALA A 787 -16.70 8.23 -43.57
N GLY A 788 -16.92 8.74 -42.35
CA GLY A 788 -18.12 9.48 -41.96
C GLY A 788 -19.32 8.59 -41.61
N ALA A 789 -19.12 7.29 -41.32
CA ALA A 789 -20.20 6.34 -41.05
C ALA A 789 -21.08 6.69 -39.83
N ARG A 790 -20.63 7.57 -38.92
CA ARG A 790 -21.47 8.11 -37.83
C ARG A 790 -22.72 8.84 -38.33
N ARG A 791 -22.68 9.37 -39.56
CA ARG A 791 -23.83 9.98 -40.24
C ARG A 791 -24.88 8.97 -40.71
N LEU A 792 -24.58 7.66 -40.70
CA LEU A 792 -25.56 6.58 -40.89
C LEU A 792 -26.51 6.45 -39.69
N GLY A 793 -26.26 7.20 -38.61
CA GLY A 793 -27.21 7.44 -37.54
C GLY A 793 -27.16 6.40 -36.43
N ALA A 794 -28.28 6.26 -35.71
CA ALA A 794 -28.39 5.42 -34.53
C ALA A 794 -28.02 3.93 -34.76
N PRO A 795 -28.34 3.29 -35.90
CA PRO A 795 -28.01 1.88 -36.10
C PRO A 795 -26.50 1.60 -36.13
N PHE A 796 -25.71 2.52 -36.71
CA PHE A 796 -24.24 2.40 -36.70
C PHE A 796 -23.67 2.54 -35.28
N ARG A 797 -24.17 3.51 -34.50
CA ARG A 797 -23.75 3.69 -33.10
C ARG A 797 -24.17 2.52 -32.19
N GLN A 798 -25.29 1.87 -32.48
CA GLN A 798 -25.71 0.67 -31.76
C GLN A 798 -24.81 -0.52 -32.11
N ALA A 799 -24.43 -0.68 -33.38
CA ALA A 799 -23.47 -1.71 -33.77
C ALA A 799 -22.10 -1.51 -33.10
N GLU A 800 -21.65 -0.25 -32.95
CA GLU A 800 -20.44 0.09 -32.18
C GLU A 800 -20.54 -0.43 -30.73
N GLY A 801 -21.64 -0.12 -30.04
CA GLY A 801 -21.87 -0.60 -28.67
C GLY A 801 -21.95 -2.13 -28.58
N SER A 802 -22.63 -2.80 -29.53
CA SER A 802 -22.73 -4.26 -29.55
C SER A 802 -21.36 -4.93 -29.76
N ILE A 803 -20.44 -4.32 -30.51
CA ILE A 803 -19.06 -4.81 -30.68
C ILE A 803 -18.27 -4.69 -29.36
N ASP A 804 -18.40 -3.54 -28.68
CA ASP A 804 -17.75 -3.31 -27.37
C ASP A 804 -18.28 -4.28 -26.28
N ASP A 805 -19.55 -4.67 -26.40
CA ASP A 805 -20.22 -5.66 -25.54
C ASP A 805 -20.02 -7.12 -26.00
N TYR A 806 -19.13 -7.40 -26.96
CA TYR A 806 -18.84 -8.73 -27.52
C TYR A 806 -20.07 -9.45 -28.13
N SER A 807 -21.10 -8.69 -28.51
CA SER A 807 -22.36 -9.17 -29.09
C SER A 807 -22.30 -9.08 -30.62
N PHE A 808 -21.41 -9.87 -31.21
CA PHE A 808 -21.09 -9.80 -32.64
C PHE A 808 -22.26 -10.13 -33.58
N ASP A 809 -23.12 -11.08 -33.22
CA ASP A 809 -24.30 -11.42 -34.02
C ASP A 809 -25.27 -10.23 -34.15
N GLU A 810 -25.48 -9.49 -33.05
CA GLU A 810 -26.32 -8.29 -33.03
C GLU A 810 -25.67 -7.15 -33.83
N ALA A 811 -24.35 -7.00 -33.75
CA ALA A 811 -23.61 -6.04 -34.56
C ALA A 811 -23.75 -6.34 -36.06
N VAL A 812 -23.66 -7.61 -36.48
CA VAL A 812 -23.86 -8.01 -37.89
C VAL A 812 -25.29 -7.70 -38.35
N GLU A 813 -26.31 -8.03 -37.56
CA GLU A 813 -27.71 -7.73 -37.88
C GLU A 813 -27.97 -6.22 -38.06
N LEU A 814 -27.26 -5.36 -37.32
CA LEU A 814 -27.36 -3.91 -37.42
C LEU A 814 -26.57 -3.31 -38.60
N LEU A 815 -25.46 -3.95 -39.00
CA LEU A 815 -24.55 -3.44 -40.03
C LEU A 815 -24.96 -3.86 -41.46
N GLU A 816 -25.53 -5.06 -41.65
CA GLU A 816 -25.96 -5.54 -42.98
C GLU A 816 -26.95 -4.60 -43.69
N PRO A 817 -27.99 -4.06 -43.02
CA PRO A 817 -28.94 -3.14 -43.65
C PRO A 817 -28.27 -1.83 -44.08
N LEU A 818 -27.33 -1.31 -43.26
CA LEU A 818 -26.59 -0.08 -43.56
C LEU A 818 -25.67 -0.26 -44.77
N LEU A 819 -25.04 -1.43 -44.89
CA LEU A 819 -24.20 -1.75 -46.05
C LEU A 819 -25.04 -1.87 -47.34
N GLU A 820 -26.25 -2.40 -47.26
CA GLU A 820 -27.18 -2.42 -48.40
C GLU A 820 -27.75 -1.05 -48.75
N GLU A 821 -27.98 -0.19 -47.76
CA GLU A 821 -28.39 1.20 -47.96
C GLU A 821 -27.29 2.00 -48.66
N LEU A 822 -26.03 1.88 -48.21
CA LEU A 822 -24.87 2.50 -48.85
C LEU A 822 -24.67 2.06 -50.31
N LYS A 823 -24.96 0.79 -50.65
CA LYS A 823 -24.86 0.30 -52.04
C LYS A 823 -25.94 0.86 -52.96
N ARG A 824 -27.05 1.35 -52.41
CA ARG A 824 -28.16 1.92 -53.20
C ARG A 824 -27.95 3.41 -53.51
N GLY A 825 -26.93 4.03 -52.92
CA GLY A 825 -26.70 5.48 -52.93
C GLY A 825 -27.74 6.20 -52.08
#